data_AF-A0A960T0H4-F1
#
_entry.id   AF-A0A960T0H4-F1
#
_cell.length_a   1.000
_cell.length_b   1.000
_cell.length_c   1.000
_cell.angle_alpha   90.00
_cell.angle_beta   90.00
_cell.angle_gamma   90.00
#
_symmetry.space_group_name_H-M   'P 1'
#
loop_
_entity.id
_entity.type
_entity.pdbx_description
1 polymer ?
#
loop_
_entity_poly.entity_id
_entity_poly.type
_entity_poly.pdbx_seq_one_letter_code
_entity_poly.pdbx_strand_id
1 'polypeptide(L)'
;LVNDNNAFPLPGLSLSRDSSATGTLYFKYTVTNPASNRDTENYFAGMQLYEGGNERIGVGNGWSPYAYSCFGSTNLDLNSATPEPGNTYQEVRSTDVTTIVMRVDFNSGANDAVTVWLNPNLTVTEAEQDPTLTTTFSVNATFDNINLRESDNGNNALGWTFSDIAIAENATDAGFFAAPLTTCIWDGGGGDSNLSTAANWVGDTAPAAGFDLIFPNSPNTSPVNDLAAGTTFTGLHFDGGATSYILTGNSIGISNFVRNTSLNPQIIDLPIELNGPLNFDALNSSLFIDGPVSGPHGITKTGGNRLELTADNSYTGDTAITMGTLSIGDGNVTGSIDPSGTISFGLGTATRLEIYRFDDTTLANPITTGGRANIAATGGQAVTLSGPITGTGEFWTHGPGTIKIAPNAGSSSSATSIVVATGTLEVEDFTTSTLGTGAIFIGQAGSGTLRYTGPTASTDRIGPFALQGTETGTYIEVTTPTTELTFTQPLGDNDPFNKGFTKKGPGSLILTAAQTYAGDTIVEEGVLSLTQPGFADGSSVTVGDGAKLNLDFVGSDTVAEVVLGPDVLTAPGTYDAVSHPAYISGTGSLVIPSTDPFPTWIGTFTFDPGADLTRTGDPDGDGLTNYEEFAFGLAPNDGSSVNLITSQIDKTTGQLTYQRLAASGLTYSIWTSPDLVTWTEDTTASQVATPAGDNESVAVTLTGPLPADKLFVRVKAE
;
A
#
# COMPACT_ATOMS: atom_id res chain seq x y z
N LEU A 1 18.99 -24.10 4.63
CA LEU A 1 20.42 -24.38 4.43
C LEU A 1 20.59 -25.85 4.11
N VAL A 2 20.72 -26.22 2.82
CA VAL A 2 21.64 -27.24 2.24
C VAL A 2 21.62 -27.11 0.69
N ASN A 3 22.80 -27.26 0.06
CA ASN A 3 23.12 -27.83 -1.27
C ASN A 3 23.74 -26.88 -2.33
N ASP A 4 24.80 -27.42 -2.97
CA ASP A 4 25.85 -26.88 -3.85
C ASP A 4 25.42 -26.19 -5.17
N ASN A 5 24.26 -25.52 -5.20
CA ASN A 5 23.92 -24.57 -6.27
C ASN A 5 23.04 -23.39 -5.79
N ASN A 6 22.74 -23.33 -4.49
CA ASN A 6 21.90 -22.29 -3.92
C ASN A 6 22.72 -21.44 -2.94
N ALA A 7 23.26 -20.33 -3.44
CA ALA A 7 23.39 -19.13 -2.64
C ALA A 7 22.08 -18.95 -1.84
N PHE A 8 22.14 -19.01 -0.51
CA PHE A 8 20.99 -18.69 0.31
C PHE A 8 21.06 -17.19 0.60
N PRO A 9 20.27 -16.35 -0.11
CA PRO A 9 20.07 -15.00 0.38
C PRO A 9 19.50 -15.13 1.79
N LEU A 10 20.04 -14.35 2.73
CA LEU A 10 19.45 -14.26 4.06
C LEU A 10 17.97 -13.88 3.90
N PRO A 11 17.01 -14.73 4.29
CA PRO A 11 15.60 -14.50 4.02
C PRO A 11 15.14 -13.19 4.68
N GLY A 12 14.62 -12.25 3.88
CA GLY A 12 14.03 -11.00 4.37
C GLY A 12 14.96 -9.79 4.44
N LEU A 13 16.18 -9.84 3.90
CA LEU A 13 17.08 -8.68 3.80
C LEU A 13 17.30 -8.29 2.33
N SER A 14 16.57 -7.27 1.85
CA SER A 14 16.81 -6.62 0.56
C SER A 14 17.91 -5.55 0.68
N LEU A 15 19.10 -5.96 1.10
CA LEU A 15 20.27 -5.08 1.22
C LEU A 15 21.20 -5.28 0.03
N SER A 16 21.52 -4.20 -0.69
CA SER A 16 22.52 -4.17 -1.77
C SER A 16 23.37 -2.89 -1.69
N ARG A 17 24.55 -2.93 -2.31
CA ARG A 17 25.49 -1.81 -2.48
C ARG A 17 26.12 -1.90 -3.86
N ASP A 18 25.86 -0.93 -4.73
CA ASP A 18 26.46 -0.85 -6.07
C ASP A 18 27.74 -0.01 -6.09
N SER A 19 28.33 0.18 -7.27
CA SER A 19 29.59 0.94 -7.42
C SER A 19 29.52 2.43 -7.05
N SER A 20 28.32 2.98 -6.82
CA SER A 20 28.11 4.34 -6.36
C SER A 20 27.91 4.45 -4.84
N ALA A 21 27.86 3.31 -4.14
CA ALA A 21 27.64 3.25 -2.71
C ALA A 21 28.69 4.06 -1.92
N THR A 22 28.21 4.67 -0.83
CA THR A 22 29.04 5.32 0.18
C THR A 22 28.62 4.83 1.58
N GLY A 23 29.39 5.18 2.61
CA GLY A 23 29.11 4.80 3.99
C GLY A 23 29.75 3.46 4.41
N THR A 24 29.39 2.97 5.59
CA THR A 24 30.04 1.82 6.23
C THR A 24 29.03 0.71 6.54
N LEU A 25 29.39 -0.54 6.29
CA LEU A 25 28.67 -1.71 6.81
C LEU A 25 29.61 -2.63 7.60
N TYR A 26 29.07 -3.19 8.67
CA TYR A 26 29.68 -4.22 9.49
C TYR A 26 28.92 -5.53 9.28
N PHE A 27 29.64 -6.63 9.14
CA PHE A 27 29.13 -7.98 9.02
C PHE A 27 29.79 -8.80 10.12
N LYS A 28 29.02 -9.12 11.16
CA LYS A 28 29.43 -9.99 12.26
C LYS A 28 28.77 -11.33 12.12
N TYR A 29 29.52 -12.39 12.43
CA TYR A 29 28.98 -13.73 12.62
C TYR A 29 29.93 -14.56 13.48
N THR A 30 29.38 -15.52 14.20
CA THR A 30 30.12 -16.53 14.97
C THR A 30 30.06 -17.86 14.25
N VAL A 31 31.22 -18.47 14.04
CA VAL A 31 31.38 -19.82 13.48
C VAL A 31 31.65 -20.80 14.61
N THR A 32 30.94 -21.92 14.60
CA THR A 32 31.16 -23.06 15.49
C THR A 32 31.32 -24.35 14.70
N ASN A 33 32.09 -25.28 15.26
CA ASN A 33 32.39 -26.61 14.71
C ASN A 33 32.94 -26.64 13.27
N PRO A 34 33.80 -25.70 12.82
CA PRO A 34 34.17 -25.63 11.41
C PRO A 34 34.86 -26.93 10.95
N ALA A 35 34.27 -27.59 9.94
CA ALA A 35 34.78 -28.89 9.47
C ALA A 35 36.04 -28.79 8.59
N SER A 36 36.45 -27.59 8.20
CA SER A 36 37.69 -27.35 7.45
C SER A 36 38.91 -27.54 8.36
N ASN A 37 39.82 -28.44 8.00
CA ASN A 37 41.13 -28.56 8.63
C ASN A 37 42.21 -28.94 7.59
N ARG A 38 43.49 -28.88 7.99
CA ARG A 38 44.63 -29.20 7.14
C ARG A 38 44.62 -30.60 6.55
N ASP A 39 43.94 -31.54 7.20
CA ASP A 39 43.89 -32.95 6.81
C ASP A 39 42.66 -33.28 5.94
N THR A 40 41.73 -32.35 5.74
CA THR A 40 40.59 -32.45 4.81
C THR A 40 40.87 -31.64 3.54
N GLU A 41 41.35 -32.29 2.47
CA GLU A 41 41.77 -31.57 1.25
C GLU A 41 40.59 -31.09 0.37
N ASN A 42 40.74 -29.82 -0.03
CA ASN A 42 39.92 -28.89 -0.82
C ASN A 42 38.54 -28.53 -0.28
N TYR A 43 38.53 -27.74 0.80
CA TYR A 43 37.34 -27.19 1.46
C TYR A 43 37.39 -25.65 1.51
N PHE A 44 36.29 -24.96 1.25
CA PHE A 44 36.11 -23.53 1.55
C PHE A 44 34.78 -23.32 2.30
N ALA A 45 34.71 -22.29 3.14
CA ALA A 45 33.48 -21.84 3.77
C ALA A 45 33.60 -20.39 4.27
N GLY A 46 32.47 -19.68 4.35
CA GLY A 46 32.45 -18.32 4.87
C GLY A 46 31.20 -17.53 4.49
N MET A 47 31.13 -16.29 4.98
CA MET A 47 30.16 -15.31 4.52
C MET A 47 30.75 -14.59 3.30
N GLN A 48 29.98 -14.46 2.21
CA GLN A 48 30.45 -13.92 0.94
C GLN A 48 29.45 -12.95 0.33
N LEU A 49 29.97 -11.80 -0.09
CA LEU A 49 29.31 -10.80 -0.91
C LEU A 49 29.33 -11.20 -2.39
N TYR A 50 28.22 -10.97 -3.09
CA TYR A 50 28.01 -11.37 -4.48
C TYR A 50 27.36 -10.26 -5.29
N GLU A 51 27.71 -10.16 -6.57
CA GLU A 51 27.05 -9.24 -7.49
C GLU A 51 26.86 -9.88 -8.87
N GLY A 52 25.62 -9.94 -9.35
CA GLY A 52 25.30 -10.45 -10.70
C GLY A 52 25.78 -11.87 -10.94
N GLY A 53 25.83 -12.71 -9.89
CA GLY A 53 26.37 -14.06 -9.93
C GLY A 53 27.91 -14.16 -9.85
N ASN A 54 28.63 -13.04 -9.74
CA ASN A 54 30.07 -13.02 -9.57
C ASN A 54 30.46 -12.99 -8.10
N GLU A 55 31.51 -13.74 -7.76
CA GLU A 55 32.10 -13.78 -6.43
C GLU A 55 32.85 -12.47 -6.14
N ARG A 56 32.39 -11.70 -5.14
CA ARG A 56 33.06 -10.47 -4.71
C ARG A 56 34.02 -10.81 -3.58
N ILE A 57 33.71 -10.48 -2.34
CA ILE A 57 34.55 -10.82 -1.20
C ILE A 57 33.87 -11.81 -0.26
N GLY A 58 34.58 -12.89 0.06
CA GLY A 58 34.26 -13.83 1.12
C GLY A 58 35.23 -13.71 2.30
N VAL A 59 34.73 -13.95 3.51
CA VAL A 59 35.54 -14.07 4.73
C VAL A 59 35.17 -15.38 5.43
N GLY A 60 36.19 -16.17 5.79
CA GLY A 60 36.02 -17.49 6.35
C GLY A 60 37.30 -18.28 6.12
N ASN A 61 37.27 -19.29 5.26
CA ASN A 61 38.46 -19.95 4.72
C ASN A 61 38.33 -20.12 3.19
N GLY A 62 39.37 -19.77 2.45
CA GLY A 62 39.41 -19.90 0.99
C GLY A 62 39.66 -21.32 0.47
N TRP A 63 39.75 -21.47 -0.86
CA TRP A 63 40.11 -22.73 -1.54
C TRP A 63 41.61 -23.02 -1.47
N SER A 64 41.99 -24.12 -0.82
CA SER A 64 43.38 -24.55 -0.56
C SER A 64 44.16 -23.92 0.63
N PRO A 65 43.87 -22.72 1.19
CA PRO A 65 44.44 -22.30 2.47
C PRO A 65 43.74 -22.99 3.65
N TYR A 66 44.55 -23.34 4.65
CA TYR A 66 44.11 -23.95 5.90
C TYR A 66 43.70 -22.91 6.94
N ALA A 67 43.90 -21.62 6.65
CA ALA A 67 43.75 -20.51 7.57
C ALA A 67 42.42 -19.78 7.39
N TYR A 68 42.00 -19.11 8.47
CA TYR A 68 40.99 -18.07 8.32
C TYR A 68 41.51 -17.00 7.37
N SER A 69 40.78 -16.73 6.29
CA SER A 69 41.21 -15.94 5.15
C SER A 69 40.04 -15.22 4.48
N CYS A 70 40.38 -14.16 3.76
CA CYS A 70 39.53 -13.60 2.71
C CYS A 70 39.67 -14.43 1.44
N PHE A 71 38.59 -14.56 0.67
CA PHE A 71 38.58 -15.29 -0.60
C PHE A 71 37.65 -14.63 -1.64
N GLY A 72 37.69 -15.14 -2.88
CA GLY A 72 36.95 -14.59 -4.02
C GLY A 72 37.83 -13.65 -4.84
N SER A 73 37.50 -12.37 -4.85
CA SER A 73 38.24 -11.31 -5.58
C SER A 73 39.59 -10.96 -4.94
N THR A 74 39.84 -11.39 -3.71
CA THR A 74 41.14 -11.28 -3.03
C THR A 74 41.38 -12.53 -2.18
N ASN A 75 42.62 -12.98 -2.07
CA ASN A 75 43.02 -14.10 -1.21
C ASN A 75 44.09 -13.61 -0.23
N LEU A 76 43.74 -13.56 1.06
CA LEU A 76 44.62 -13.04 2.11
C LEU A 76 44.30 -13.70 3.43
N ASP A 77 45.32 -14.21 4.13
CA ASP A 77 45.14 -14.78 5.46
C ASP A 77 44.88 -13.68 6.52
N LEU A 78 44.01 -13.96 7.46
CA LEU A 78 43.64 -13.03 8.52
C LEU A 78 44.65 -13.06 9.68
N ASN A 79 44.95 -11.89 10.23
CA ASN A 79 45.76 -11.77 11.43
C ASN A 79 44.97 -12.35 12.61
N SER A 80 45.65 -13.10 13.48
CA SER A 80 45.04 -13.78 14.61
C SER A 80 45.82 -13.55 15.91
N ALA A 81 45.09 -13.49 17.03
CA ALA A 81 45.66 -13.53 18.37
C ALA A 81 46.31 -14.89 18.71
N THR A 82 45.97 -15.94 17.97
CA THR A 82 46.48 -17.31 18.15
C THR A 82 47.07 -17.86 16.85
N PRO A 83 48.17 -17.27 16.34
CA PRO A 83 48.71 -17.63 15.04
C PRO A 83 49.52 -18.94 15.08
N GLU A 84 49.70 -19.56 13.92
CA GLU A 84 50.62 -20.69 13.76
C GLU A 84 52.07 -20.25 14.02
N PRO A 85 52.95 -21.13 14.53
CA PRO A 85 54.35 -20.80 14.76
C PRO A 85 55.05 -20.22 13.52
N GLY A 86 55.51 -18.97 13.63
CA GLY A 86 56.21 -18.27 12.54
C GLY A 86 55.29 -17.55 11.53
N ASN A 87 53.98 -17.55 11.75
CA ASN A 87 52.99 -16.90 10.88
C ASN A 87 52.19 -15.82 11.64
N THR A 88 51.34 -15.09 10.92
CA THR A 88 50.37 -14.14 11.51
C THR A 88 48.93 -14.68 11.52
N TYR A 89 48.69 -15.80 10.84
CA TYR A 89 47.37 -16.40 10.65
C TYR A 89 47.13 -17.61 11.56
N GLN A 90 45.86 -17.95 11.74
CA GLN A 90 45.41 -19.14 12.48
C GLN A 90 44.80 -20.16 11.51
N GLU A 91 45.21 -21.42 11.62
CA GLU A 91 44.54 -22.54 10.94
C GLU A 91 43.11 -22.74 11.50
N VAL A 92 42.17 -23.12 10.64
CA VAL A 92 40.81 -23.46 11.07
C VAL A 92 40.80 -24.82 11.78
N ARG A 93 40.14 -24.89 12.94
CA ARG A 93 40.02 -26.12 13.73
C ARG A 93 38.59 -26.30 14.20
N SER A 94 38.09 -27.54 14.14
CA SER A 94 36.72 -27.88 14.54
C SER A 94 36.40 -27.62 16.01
N THR A 95 37.42 -27.44 16.86
CA THR A 95 37.27 -27.07 18.27
C THR A 95 37.14 -25.58 18.52
N ASP A 96 37.45 -24.75 17.52
CA ASP A 96 37.49 -23.30 17.68
C ASP A 96 36.07 -22.73 17.54
N VAL A 97 35.75 -21.77 18.41
CA VAL A 97 34.60 -20.88 18.25
C VAL A 97 35.16 -19.52 17.88
N THR A 98 34.75 -19.02 16.72
CA THR A 98 35.37 -17.85 16.12
C THR A 98 34.32 -16.82 15.76
N THR A 99 34.38 -15.66 16.39
CA THR A 99 33.63 -14.48 15.97
C THR A 99 34.43 -13.73 14.92
N ILE A 100 33.84 -13.49 13.76
CA ILE A 100 34.42 -12.69 12.69
C ILE A 100 33.60 -11.42 12.58
N VAL A 101 34.27 -10.28 12.49
CA VAL A 101 33.66 -9.00 12.12
C VAL A 101 34.38 -8.48 10.88
N MET A 102 33.64 -8.17 9.83
CA MET A 102 34.11 -7.50 8.62
C MET A 102 33.46 -6.12 8.54
N ARG A 103 34.26 -5.06 8.48
CA ARG A 103 33.83 -3.70 8.18
C ARG A 103 34.19 -3.37 6.74
N VAL A 104 33.24 -2.81 6.00
CA VAL A 104 33.41 -2.36 4.61
C VAL A 104 33.03 -0.89 4.55
N ASP A 105 33.99 -0.04 4.20
CA ASP A 105 33.75 1.34 3.84
C ASP A 105 33.61 1.45 2.33
N PHE A 106 32.40 1.77 1.86
CA PHE A 106 32.09 1.87 0.45
C PHE A 106 32.62 3.18 -0.13
N ASN A 107 33.39 3.06 -1.21
CA ASN A 107 34.03 4.18 -1.89
C ASN A 107 33.47 4.30 -3.31
N SER A 108 32.54 5.23 -3.52
CA SER A 108 31.93 5.49 -4.83
C SER A 108 32.98 5.60 -5.96
N GLY A 109 32.87 4.72 -6.96
CA GLY A 109 33.72 4.68 -8.14
C GLY A 109 35.15 4.15 -7.91
N ALA A 110 35.46 3.61 -6.73
CA ALA A 110 36.77 3.08 -6.37
C ALA A 110 36.63 1.71 -5.66
N ASN A 111 37.77 1.11 -5.27
CA ASN A 111 37.75 -0.06 -4.40
C ASN A 111 37.39 0.35 -2.96
N ASP A 112 36.64 -0.51 -2.29
CA ASP A 112 36.18 -0.34 -0.93
C ASP A 112 37.29 -0.68 0.07
N ALA A 113 37.33 0.02 1.20
CA ALA A 113 38.28 -0.27 2.27
C ALA A 113 37.66 -1.30 3.21
N VAL A 114 38.35 -2.43 3.40
CA VAL A 114 37.86 -3.54 4.21
C VAL A 114 38.79 -3.78 5.39
N THR A 115 38.19 -3.87 6.57
CA THR A 115 38.86 -4.28 7.82
C THR A 115 38.20 -5.54 8.35
N VAL A 116 39.00 -6.55 8.67
CA VAL A 116 38.52 -7.81 9.23
C VAL A 116 39.20 -8.09 10.56
N TRP A 117 38.40 -8.47 11.55
CA TRP A 117 38.84 -8.91 12.86
C TRP A 117 38.49 -10.39 13.07
N LEU A 118 39.47 -11.16 13.49
CA LEU A 118 39.29 -12.52 13.98
C LEU A 118 39.25 -12.50 15.51
N ASN A 119 38.12 -12.88 16.11
CA ASN A 119 37.85 -12.78 17.55
C ASN A 119 38.14 -11.38 18.13
N PRO A 120 37.47 -10.31 17.63
CA PRO A 120 37.67 -8.97 18.17
C PRO A 120 37.38 -8.89 19.66
N ASN A 121 38.05 -7.97 20.35
CA ASN A 121 37.74 -7.68 21.75
C ASN A 121 36.49 -6.80 21.83
N LEU A 122 35.32 -7.43 21.91
CA LEU A 122 34.03 -6.73 21.96
C LEU A 122 33.76 -5.98 23.30
N THR A 123 34.71 -6.00 24.24
CA THR A 123 34.62 -5.23 25.51
C THR A 123 35.29 -3.85 25.43
N VAL A 124 35.93 -3.53 24.30
CA VAL A 124 36.52 -2.23 24.02
C VAL A 124 35.94 -1.66 22.71
N THR A 125 36.15 -0.37 22.48
CA THR A 125 35.67 0.29 21.24
C THR A 125 36.39 -0.25 20.02
N GLU A 126 35.87 0.05 18.82
CA GLU A 126 36.56 -0.27 17.56
C GLU A 126 37.95 0.38 17.49
N ALA A 127 38.08 1.63 17.93
CA ALA A 127 39.34 2.37 17.90
C ALA A 127 40.40 1.81 18.86
N GLU A 128 39.98 1.06 19.88
CA GLU A 128 40.85 0.44 20.88
C GLU A 128 41.26 -0.99 20.51
N GLN A 129 40.84 -1.52 19.36
CA GLN A 129 41.31 -2.81 18.88
C GLN A 129 42.82 -2.78 18.61
N ASP A 130 43.52 -3.88 18.90
CA ASP A 130 44.95 -3.99 18.61
C ASP A 130 45.16 -4.04 17.08
N PRO A 131 45.79 -3.01 16.48
CA PRO A 131 45.94 -2.94 15.03
C PRO A 131 46.77 -4.11 14.46
N THR A 132 47.62 -4.76 15.27
CA THR A 132 48.42 -5.92 14.84
C THR A 132 47.59 -7.18 14.64
N LEU A 133 46.39 -7.24 15.22
CA LEU A 133 45.43 -8.34 15.10
C LEU A 133 44.33 -8.05 14.08
N THR A 134 44.43 -6.92 13.37
CA THR A 134 43.48 -6.52 12.32
C THR A 134 44.05 -6.77 10.94
N THR A 135 43.21 -7.21 10.01
CA THR A 135 43.59 -7.35 8.60
C THR A 135 42.87 -6.29 7.78
N THR A 136 43.63 -5.43 7.08
CA THR A 136 43.08 -4.36 6.24
C THR A 136 43.56 -4.50 4.80
N PHE A 137 42.67 -4.24 3.84
CA PHE A 137 42.96 -4.27 2.41
C PHE A 137 41.88 -3.52 1.62
N SER A 138 42.08 -3.36 0.31
CA SER A 138 41.11 -2.72 -0.58
C SER A 138 40.64 -3.66 -1.68
N VAL A 139 39.33 -3.79 -1.86
CA VAL A 139 38.71 -4.67 -2.87
C VAL A 139 37.38 -4.08 -3.32
N ASN A 140 36.90 -4.45 -4.50
CA ASN A 140 35.51 -4.18 -4.87
C ASN A 140 34.59 -5.12 -4.06
N ALA A 141 33.80 -4.54 -3.15
CA ALA A 141 32.86 -5.19 -2.25
C ALA A 141 31.39 -4.92 -2.61
N THR A 142 31.10 -4.41 -3.82
CA THR A 142 29.72 -4.23 -4.30
C THR A 142 28.95 -5.54 -4.23
N PHE A 143 27.68 -5.51 -3.85
CA PHE A 143 26.87 -6.71 -3.76
C PHE A 143 25.37 -6.47 -4.01
N ASP A 144 24.73 -7.46 -4.63
CA ASP A 144 23.28 -7.64 -4.68
C ASP A 144 22.81 -8.81 -3.80
N ASN A 145 23.73 -9.61 -3.27
CA ASN A 145 23.45 -10.76 -2.41
C ASN A 145 24.54 -10.98 -1.35
N ILE A 146 24.12 -11.47 -0.19
CA ILE A 146 25.00 -11.93 0.90
C ILE A 146 24.72 -13.41 1.13
N ASN A 147 25.75 -14.23 0.99
CA ASN A 147 25.64 -15.68 1.02
C ASN A 147 26.47 -16.28 2.16
N LEU A 148 25.93 -17.26 2.87
CA LEU A 148 26.72 -18.18 3.67
C LEU A 148 27.04 -19.39 2.80
N ARG A 149 28.32 -19.66 2.57
CA ARG A 149 28.77 -20.71 1.64
C ARG A 149 29.73 -21.68 2.31
N GLU A 150 29.68 -22.92 1.84
CA GLU A 150 30.65 -23.97 2.11
C GLU A 150 30.70 -24.93 0.93
N SER A 151 31.85 -25.54 0.64
CA SER A 151 31.98 -26.66 -0.30
C SER A 151 33.28 -27.43 -0.08
N ASP A 152 33.26 -28.73 -0.37
CA ASP A 152 34.38 -29.66 -0.26
C ASP A 152 34.70 -30.38 -1.59
N ASN A 153 34.60 -29.66 -2.71
CA ASN A 153 34.78 -30.20 -4.06
C ASN A 153 33.71 -31.27 -4.43
N GLY A 154 32.45 -31.01 -4.06
CA GLY A 154 31.27 -31.70 -4.59
C GLY A 154 30.66 -32.81 -3.71
N ASN A 155 31.00 -32.88 -2.41
CA ASN A 155 30.50 -33.92 -1.50
C ASN A 155 29.54 -33.38 -0.40
N ASN A 156 28.99 -32.16 -0.55
CA ASN A 156 27.97 -31.61 0.34
C ASN A 156 28.37 -31.62 1.83
N ALA A 157 29.56 -31.12 2.14
CA ALA A 157 30.00 -31.02 3.53
C ALA A 157 29.30 -29.89 4.30
N LEU A 158 28.31 -30.27 5.12
CA LEU A 158 27.69 -29.41 6.14
C LEU A 158 28.61 -29.30 7.35
N GLY A 159 29.57 -28.39 7.26
CA GLY A 159 30.70 -28.34 8.18
C GLY A 159 30.77 -27.11 9.05
N TRP A 160 30.27 -25.96 8.61
CA TRP A 160 30.32 -24.73 9.39
C TRP A 160 28.94 -24.35 9.93
N THR A 161 28.85 -24.11 11.24
CA THR A 161 27.63 -23.57 11.85
C THR A 161 27.79 -22.08 12.10
N PHE A 162 26.96 -21.26 11.44
CA PHE A 162 26.92 -19.81 11.60
C PHE A 162 25.85 -19.39 12.61
N SER A 163 26.19 -18.46 13.48
CA SER A 163 25.35 -17.92 14.56
C SER A 163 25.71 -16.45 14.83
N ASP A 164 24.97 -15.77 15.71
CA ASP A 164 25.20 -14.37 16.11
C ASP A 164 25.43 -13.41 14.93
N ILE A 165 24.66 -13.61 13.85
CA ILE A 165 24.80 -12.81 12.64
C ILE A 165 24.23 -11.42 12.89
N ALA A 166 25.03 -10.39 12.67
CA ALA A 166 24.59 -9.01 12.66
C ALA A 166 25.13 -8.29 11.42
N ILE A 167 24.27 -7.54 10.74
CA ILE A 167 24.65 -6.59 9.71
C ILE A 167 24.26 -5.21 10.22
N ALA A 168 25.22 -4.31 10.31
CA ALA A 168 25.06 -3.04 11.00
C ALA A 168 25.74 -1.89 10.26
N GLU A 169 25.28 -0.67 10.46
CA GLU A 169 25.93 0.55 9.93
C GLU A 169 26.88 1.18 10.96
N ASN A 170 26.89 0.67 12.20
CA ASN A 170 27.70 1.19 13.30
C ASN A 170 28.39 0.06 14.09
N ALA A 171 29.57 0.38 14.65
CA ALA A 171 30.40 -0.55 15.41
C ALA A 171 29.69 -1.16 16.64
N THR A 172 28.87 -0.37 17.33
CA THR A 172 28.16 -0.82 18.55
C THR A 172 27.13 -1.90 18.25
N ASP A 173 26.41 -1.76 17.14
CA ASP A 173 25.42 -2.76 16.69
C ASP A 173 26.11 -4.01 16.13
N ALA A 174 27.34 -3.86 15.61
CA ALA A 174 28.25 -4.98 15.34
C ALA A 174 28.83 -5.63 16.61
N GLY A 175 28.50 -5.10 17.80
CA GLY A 175 28.84 -5.66 19.10
C GLY A 175 30.11 -5.12 19.74
N PHE A 176 30.78 -4.11 19.16
CA PHE A 176 31.87 -3.42 19.86
C PHE A 176 31.34 -2.62 21.06
N PHE A 177 32.17 -2.42 22.08
CA PHE A 177 31.77 -1.66 23.25
C PHE A 177 31.58 -0.18 22.88
N ALA A 178 30.50 0.42 23.37
CA ALA A 178 30.30 1.86 23.30
C ALA A 178 31.04 2.51 24.47
N ALA A 179 32.02 3.38 24.20
CA ALA A 179 32.66 4.15 25.27
C ALA A 179 31.59 4.93 26.06
N PRO A 180 31.67 4.97 27.40
CA PRO A 180 30.75 5.76 28.20
C PRO A 180 30.86 7.23 27.79
N LEU A 181 29.72 7.85 27.49
CA LEU A 181 29.69 9.26 27.15
C LEU A 181 30.04 10.09 28.39
N THR A 182 30.88 11.10 28.21
CA THR A 182 31.07 12.11 29.27
C THR A 182 29.86 13.03 29.24
N THR A 183 29.11 13.08 30.33
CA THR A 183 27.83 13.80 30.37
C THR A 183 27.95 15.12 31.13
N CYS A 184 27.11 16.08 30.77
CA CYS A 184 26.89 17.30 31.52
C CYS A 184 25.39 17.50 31.66
N ILE A 185 24.91 17.68 32.90
CA ILE A 185 23.47 17.66 33.21
C ILE A 185 23.03 19.08 33.54
N TRP A 186 22.09 19.61 32.77
CA TRP A 186 21.49 20.91 33.00
C TRP A 186 20.65 20.88 34.29
N ASP A 187 20.89 21.82 35.21
CA ASP A 187 20.01 22.05 36.36
C ASP A 187 19.38 23.44 36.36
N GLY A 188 19.96 24.38 35.59
CA GLY A 188 19.46 25.75 35.49
C GLY A 188 19.61 26.54 36.79
N GLY A 189 20.56 26.17 37.66
CA GLY A 189 20.76 26.80 38.98
C GLY A 189 21.35 28.21 38.96
N GLY A 190 21.83 28.70 37.81
CA GLY A 190 22.44 30.00 37.63
C GLY A 190 21.44 31.16 37.54
N GLY A 191 21.98 32.39 37.53
CA GLY A 191 21.18 33.62 37.42
C GLY A 191 20.75 33.99 36.00
N ASP A 192 21.16 33.20 35.01
CA ASP A 192 20.89 33.34 33.59
C ASP A 192 20.64 31.96 32.96
N SER A 193 20.43 31.89 31.64
CA SER A 193 20.19 30.64 30.92
C SER A 193 21.33 30.26 29.98
N ASN A 194 22.53 30.80 30.16
CA ASN A 194 23.64 30.56 29.24
C ASN A 194 24.28 29.18 29.48
N LEU A 195 24.64 28.47 28.40
CA LEU A 195 25.36 27.19 28.51
C LEU A 195 26.78 27.39 29.09
N SER A 196 27.42 28.54 28.87
CA SER A 196 28.74 28.84 29.43
C SER A 196 28.74 29.11 30.95
N THR A 197 27.56 29.37 31.54
CA THR A 197 27.42 29.61 32.98
C THR A 197 27.50 28.29 33.74
N ALA A 198 28.63 28.07 34.40
CA ALA A 198 28.90 26.85 35.15
C ALA A 198 27.80 26.47 36.17
N ALA A 199 27.21 27.46 36.84
CA ALA A 199 26.13 27.26 37.82
C ALA A 199 24.79 26.76 37.24
N ASN A 200 24.65 26.69 35.92
CA ASN A 200 23.48 26.09 35.26
C ASN A 200 23.62 24.57 35.05
N TRP A 201 24.73 23.98 35.50
CA TRP A 201 25.04 22.58 35.31
C TRP A 201 25.34 21.91 36.64
N VAL A 202 24.87 20.67 36.78
CA VAL A 202 25.13 19.85 37.97
C VAL A 202 26.63 19.75 38.20
N GLY A 203 27.06 20.11 39.42
CA GLY A 203 28.47 20.15 39.79
C GLY A 203 29.18 21.45 39.42
N ASP A 204 28.42 22.50 39.09
CA ASP A 204 28.89 23.86 38.82
C ASP A 204 30.04 23.88 37.79
N THR A 205 29.90 23.10 36.71
CA THR A 205 30.91 22.95 35.67
C THR A 205 30.27 23.06 34.29
N ALA A 206 30.63 24.10 33.54
CA ALA A 206 30.13 24.31 32.17
C ALA A 206 30.61 23.18 31.23
N PRO A 207 29.83 22.86 30.19
CA PRO A 207 30.13 21.76 29.28
C PRO A 207 31.31 22.11 28.37
N ALA A 208 32.08 21.07 28.01
CA ALA A 208 33.15 21.15 27.04
C ALA A 208 32.78 20.35 25.77
N ALA A 209 33.51 20.61 24.68
CA ALA A 209 33.35 19.85 23.45
C ALA A 209 33.50 18.33 23.70
N GLY A 210 32.69 17.52 23.02
CA GLY A 210 32.62 16.06 23.17
C GLY A 210 31.75 15.58 24.33
N PHE A 211 31.10 16.47 25.08
CA PHE A 211 30.15 16.07 26.11
C PHE A 211 28.78 15.70 25.50
N ASP A 212 28.04 14.83 26.18
CA ASP A 212 26.61 14.62 25.96
C ASP A 212 25.82 15.53 26.91
N LEU A 213 25.02 16.42 26.36
CA LEU A 213 24.27 17.41 27.13
C LEU A 213 22.91 16.83 27.51
N ILE A 214 22.69 16.62 28.81
CA ILE A 214 21.46 16.04 29.35
C ILE A 214 20.58 17.16 29.92
N PHE A 215 19.33 17.22 29.46
CA PHE A 215 18.31 18.15 29.89
C PHE A 215 17.20 17.39 30.65
N PRO A 216 17.22 17.40 31.99
CA PRO A 216 16.22 16.76 32.84
C PRO A 216 15.06 17.71 33.18
N ASN A 217 14.26 17.44 34.21
CA ASN A 217 13.34 18.44 34.76
C ASN A 217 14.12 19.64 35.35
N SER A 218 13.89 20.85 34.84
CA SER A 218 14.50 22.08 35.37
C SER A 218 13.48 23.22 35.40
N PRO A 219 13.57 24.16 36.36
CA PRO A 219 12.82 25.41 36.30
C PRO A 219 13.29 26.36 35.18
N ASN A 220 14.51 26.19 34.66
CA ASN A 220 15.05 26.99 33.56
C ASN A 220 14.91 26.23 32.25
N THR A 221 13.87 26.56 31.48
CA THR A 221 13.47 25.82 30.27
C THR A 221 13.93 26.47 28.96
N SER A 222 14.73 27.54 29.03
CA SER A 222 15.15 28.30 27.85
C SER A 222 16.68 28.48 27.78
N PRO A 223 17.44 27.38 27.75
CA PRO A 223 18.89 27.44 27.64
C PRO A 223 19.33 28.14 26.34
N VAL A 224 20.37 28.95 26.46
CA VAL A 224 20.96 29.76 25.39
C VAL A 224 22.39 29.29 25.16
N ASN A 225 22.68 28.72 23.99
CA ASN A 225 24.03 28.41 23.57
C ASN A 225 24.80 29.69 23.27
N ASP A 226 25.62 30.12 24.22
CA ASP A 226 26.52 31.27 24.09
C ASP A 226 27.99 30.86 23.93
N LEU A 227 28.26 29.56 23.82
CA LEU A 227 29.58 29.02 23.53
C LEU A 227 30.00 29.38 22.10
N ALA A 228 31.27 29.12 21.75
CA ALA A 228 31.75 29.33 20.40
C ALA A 228 30.87 28.56 19.39
N ALA A 229 30.43 29.25 18.33
CA ALA A 229 29.62 28.64 17.28
C ALA A 229 30.29 27.38 16.71
N GLY A 230 29.51 26.32 16.53
CA GLY A 230 29.98 25.03 16.04
C GLY A 230 30.68 24.16 17.10
N THR A 231 30.70 24.55 18.39
CA THR A 231 31.21 23.71 19.47
C THR A 231 30.54 22.34 19.40
N THR A 232 31.35 21.28 19.19
CA THR A 232 30.84 19.93 18.94
C THR A 232 30.56 19.19 20.24
N PHE A 233 29.34 18.72 20.41
CA PHE A 233 28.91 17.81 21.47
C PHE A 233 28.61 16.43 20.88
N THR A 234 28.67 15.40 21.73
CA THR A 234 28.29 14.05 21.29
C THR A 234 26.79 13.97 21.05
N GLY A 235 25.98 14.53 21.96
CA GLY A 235 24.54 14.48 21.83
C GLY A 235 23.80 15.54 22.64
N LEU A 236 22.51 15.66 22.32
CA LEU A 236 21.51 16.36 23.12
C LEU A 236 20.50 15.32 23.61
N HIS A 237 20.37 15.16 24.92
CA HIS A 237 19.46 14.18 25.53
C HIS A 237 18.44 14.87 26.44
N PHE A 238 17.18 14.93 26.00
CA PHE A 238 16.05 15.25 26.86
C PHE A 238 15.58 13.97 27.57
N ASP A 239 15.89 13.86 28.85
CA ASP A 239 15.65 12.64 29.62
C ASP A 239 14.15 12.38 29.89
N GLY A 240 13.80 11.25 30.49
CA GLY A 240 12.40 10.89 30.74
C GLY A 240 11.62 11.87 31.61
N GLY A 241 12.30 12.68 32.42
CA GLY A 241 11.74 13.71 33.29
C GLY A 241 11.76 15.12 32.70
N ALA A 242 12.32 15.33 31.50
CA ALA A 242 12.50 16.66 30.94
C ALA A 242 11.20 17.47 30.84
N THR A 243 11.27 18.75 31.20
CA THR A 243 10.28 19.78 30.84
C THR A 243 10.33 20.07 29.34
N SER A 244 9.37 20.83 28.78
CA SER A 244 9.51 21.36 27.42
C SER A 244 10.57 22.45 27.39
N TYR A 245 11.68 22.19 26.70
CA TYR A 245 12.75 23.13 26.48
C TYR A 245 12.64 23.84 25.14
N ILE A 246 13.16 25.07 25.11
CA ILE A 246 13.43 25.83 23.89
C ILE A 246 14.91 26.22 23.92
N LEU A 247 15.74 25.50 23.15
CA LEU A 247 17.16 25.80 23.01
C LEU A 247 17.34 26.88 21.95
N THR A 248 18.07 27.95 22.26
CA THR A 248 18.36 29.06 21.32
C THR A 248 19.84 29.42 21.33
N GLY A 249 20.29 30.30 20.43
CA GLY A 249 21.64 30.89 20.48
C GLY A 249 22.53 30.51 19.29
N ASN A 250 23.83 30.40 19.54
CA ASN A 250 24.85 30.10 18.53
C ASN A 250 24.69 28.68 17.95
N SER A 251 25.25 28.44 16.77
CA SER A 251 25.24 27.10 16.16
C SER A 251 25.91 26.07 17.06
N ILE A 252 25.36 24.85 17.05
CA ILE A 252 25.86 23.72 17.83
C ILE A 252 26.29 22.60 16.89
N GLY A 253 27.47 22.03 17.12
CA GLY A 253 27.89 20.83 16.41
C GLY A 253 27.42 19.59 17.15
N ILE A 254 26.82 18.60 16.47
CA ILE A 254 26.44 17.32 17.10
C ILE A 254 26.98 16.15 16.28
N SER A 255 27.51 15.12 16.95
CA SER A 255 28.17 13.99 16.28
C SER A 255 27.46 12.64 16.40
N ASN A 256 26.39 12.51 17.20
CA ASN A 256 25.71 11.23 17.41
C ASN A 256 24.19 11.33 17.43
N PHE A 257 23.59 12.03 18.39
CA PHE A 257 22.12 12.05 18.50
C PHE A 257 21.54 13.34 19.07
N VAL A 258 20.30 13.60 18.69
CA VAL A 258 19.35 14.43 19.43
C VAL A 258 18.21 13.51 19.86
N ARG A 259 18.04 13.32 21.16
CA ARG A 259 17.15 12.30 21.73
C ARG A 259 16.13 12.88 22.67
N ASN A 260 14.85 12.57 22.41
CA ASN A 260 13.75 12.88 23.30
C ASN A 260 13.14 11.60 23.90
N THR A 261 13.54 11.30 25.13
CA THR A 261 12.91 10.26 25.96
C THR A 261 11.81 10.80 26.87
N SER A 262 11.59 12.11 26.89
CA SER A 262 10.54 12.75 27.67
C SER A 262 9.17 12.58 27.00
N LEU A 263 8.10 12.75 27.78
CA LEU A 263 6.74 12.84 27.25
C LEU A 263 6.42 14.23 26.66
N ASN A 264 7.32 15.20 26.83
CA ASN A 264 7.12 16.59 26.43
C ASN A 264 7.78 16.86 25.07
N PRO A 265 7.17 17.67 24.21
CA PRO A 265 7.82 18.14 22.99
C PRO A 265 9.01 19.05 23.33
N GLN A 266 10.03 18.99 22.48
CA GLN A 266 11.28 19.77 22.64
C GLN A 266 11.54 20.59 21.38
N ILE A 267 11.96 21.84 21.57
CA ILE A 267 12.24 22.80 20.50
C ILE A 267 13.73 23.14 20.51
N ILE A 268 14.37 23.01 19.36
CA ILE A 268 15.74 23.41 19.11
C ILE A 268 15.72 24.51 18.03
N ASP A 269 15.74 25.75 18.49
CA ASP A 269 15.71 27.00 17.71
C ASP A 269 17.11 27.62 17.64
N LEU A 270 18.09 26.79 17.26
CA LEU A 270 19.45 27.21 16.94
C LEU A 270 19.99 26.32 15.82
N PRO A 271 20.95 26.80 15.00
CA PRO A 271 21.50 26.00 13.91
C PRO A 271 22.22 24.75 14.42
N ILE A 272 22.01 23.61 13.75
CA ILE A 272 22.72 22.36 14.03
C ILE A 272 23.72 22.07 12.90
N GLU A 273 24.97 21.80 13.25
CA GLU A 273 26.03 21.34 12.36
C GLU A 273 26.27 19.84 12.57
N LEU A 274 26.06 19.04 11.52
CA LEU A 274 26.24 17.59 11.53
C LEU A 274 27.74 17.25 11.44
N ASN A 275 28.35 16.96 12.59
CA ASN A 275 29.76 16.55 12.72
C ASN A 275 29.95 15.02 12.69
N GLY A 276 28.88 14.29 12.42
CA GLY A 276 28.82 12.86 12.14
C GLY A 276 27.41 12.50 11.67
N PRO A 277 27.14 11.26 11.23
CA PRO A 277 25.78 10.77 11.05
C PRO A 277 24.98 11.00 12.33
N LEU A 278 23.79 11.57 12.21
CA LEU A 278 23.03 12.02 13.38
C LEU A 278 21.67 11.34 13.48
N ASN A 279 21.40 10.73 14.62
CA ASN A 279 20.10 10.18 14.95
C ASN A 279 19.21 11.25 15.60
N PHE A 280 18.04 11.49 15.03
CA PHE A 280 16.95 12.20 15.69
C PHE A 280 15.98 11.18 16.30
N ASP A 281 16.13 10.93 17.60
CA ASP A 281 15.37 9.93 18.34
C ASP A 281 14.11 10.58 18.97
N ALA A 282 13.03 10.70 18.19
CA ALA A 282 11.73 11.19 18.67
C ALA A 282 10.92 10.04 19.30
N LEU A 283 11.39 9.54 20.45
CA LEU A 283 10.93 8.27 21.04
C LEU A 283 9.55 8.39 21.68
N ASN A 284 9.42 9.26 22.69
CA ASN A 284 8.22 9.37 23.53
C ASN A 284 7.37 10.62 23.23
N SER A 285 7.96 11.61 22.56
CA SER A 285 7.28 12.83 22.08
C SER A 285 8.06 13.44 20.91
N SER A 286 7.52 14.52 20.33
CA SER A 286 8.07 15.14 19.11
C SER A 286 9.34 15.95 19.36
N LEU A 287 10.13 16.10 18.29
CA LEU A 287 11.28 17.00 18.19
C LEU A 287 10.98 18.07 17.12
N PHE A 288 11.13 19.33 17.48
CA PHE A 288 10.97 20.48 16.57
C PHE A 288 12.34 21.14 16.40
N ILE A 289 12.83 21.18 15.16
CA ILE A 289 14.12 21.77 14.80
C ILE A 289 13.82 23.01 13.97
N ASP A 290 13.87 24.15 14.64
CA ASP A 290 13.55 25.45 14.05
C ASP A 290 14.78 26.17 13.49
N GLY A 291 15.97 25.79 13.95
CA GLY A 291 17.23 26.21 13.32
C GLY A 291 17.61 25.35 12.11
N PRO A 292 18.39 25.88 11.16
CA PRO A 292 18.83 25.11 10.01
C PRO A 292 19.81 24.00 10.41
N VAL A 293 19.65 22.83 9.80
CA VAL A 293 20.57 21.70 9.87
C VAL A 293 21.51 21.74 8.66
N SER A 294 22.81 21.62 8.91
CA SER A 294 23.85 21.75 7.87
C SER A 294 25.00 20.76 8.08
N GLY A 295 25.83 20.55 7.05
CA GLY A 295 27.02 19.68 7.12
C GLY A 295 27.00 18.53 6.11
N PRO A 296 28.10 17.77 5.99
CA PRO A 296 28.22 16.77 4.93
C PRO A 296 27.52 15.44 5.23
N HIS A 297 27.05 15.24 6.46
CA HIS A 297 26.50 13.97 6.93
C HIS A 297 24.98 13.90 6.76
N GLY A 298 24.45 12.68 6.91
CA GLY A 298 23.02 12.39 6.85
C GLY A 298 22.35 12.40 8.22
N ILE A 299 21.02 12.30 8.20
CA ILE A 299 20.18 12.19 9.39
C ILE A 299 19.39 10.88 9.37
N THR A 300 19.22 10.27 10.54
CA THR A 300 18.37 9.10 10.72
C THR A 300 17.27 9.45 11.72
N LYS A 301 16.03 9.48 11.24
CA LYS A 301 14.84 9.66 12.06
C LYS A 301 14.43 8.31 12.65
N THR A 302 14.48 8.21 13.98
CA THR A 302 13.99 7.06 14.75
C THR A 302 12.86 7.48 15.71
N GLY A 303 12.24 6.50 16.38
CA GLY A 303 11.14 6.73 17.31
C GLY A 303 9.80 7.00 16.62
N GLY A 304 8.71 6.67 17.30
CA GLY A 304 7.36 6.69 16.70
C GLY A 304 6.77 8.09 16.47
N ASN A 305 7.37 9.14 17.03
CA ASN A 305 6.80 10.50 17.01
C ASN A 305 7.33 11.34 15.84
N ARG A 306 6.91 12.61 15.79
CA ARG A 306 7.26 13.56 14.73
C ARG A 306 8.65 14.17 14.98
N LEU A 307 9.46 14.24 13.93
CA LEU A 307 10.54 15.20 13.78
C LEU A 307 10.09 16.25 12.77
N GLU A 308 10.15 17.52 13.12
CA GLU A 308 9.79 18.62 12.24
C GLU A 308 11.00 19.49 11.97
N LEU A 309 11.27 19.77 10.69
CA LEU A 309 12.33 20.67 10.23
C LEU A 309 11.68 21.89 9.56
N THR A 310 11.72 23.06 10.20
CA THR A 310 10.99 24.25 9.71
C THR A 310 11.89 25.24 8.94
N ALA A 311 13.20 25.20 9.15
CA ALA A 311 14.19 25.96 8.41
C ALA A 311 14.61 25.29 7.09
N ASP A 312 15.22 26.07 6.21
CA ASP A 312 15.85 25.55 4.99
C ASP A 312 17.17 24.85 5.36
N ASN A 313 17.20 23.52 5.26
CA ASN A 313 18.34 22.70 5.65
C ASN A 313 19.27 22.46 4.45
N SER A 314 20.57 22.42 4.71
CA SER A 314 21.62 22.33 3.70
C SER A 314 22.61 21.19 3.98
N TYR A 315 22.19 20.15 4.70
CA TYR A 315 23.01 18.96 4.89
C TYR A 315 22.94 18.07 3.65
N THR A 316 24.08 17.53 3.20
CA THR A 316 24.17 16.86 1.89
C THR A 316 24.08 15.34 1.96
N GLY A 317 24.14 14.75 3.15
CA GLY A 317 24.03 13.29 3.34
C GLY A 317 22.59 12.78 3.31
N ASP A 318 22.44 11.46 3.33
CA ASP A 318 21.15 10.79 3.20
C ASP A 318 20.20 11.07 4.38
N THR A 319 18.90 10.99 4.11
CA THR A 319 17.82 11.11 5.11
C THR A 319 17.12 9.76 5.26
N ALA A 320 17.31 9.07 6.37
CA ALA A 320 16.68 7.79 6.66
C ALA A 320 15.49 7.95 7.61
N ILE A 321 14.28 7.59 7.17
CA ILE A 321 13.05 7.57 7.98
C ILE A 321 12.78 6.12 8.40
N THR A 322 13.26 5.74 9.58
CA THR A 322 13.14 4.36 10.07
C THR A 322 11.82 4.11 10.80
N MET A 323 11.30 5.12 11.51
CA MET A 323 10.01 5.10 12.22
C MET A 323 9.42 6.51 12.37
N GLY A 324 8.08 6.56 12.48
CA GLY A 324 7.35 7.80 12.76
C GLY A 324 7.30 8.74 11.56
N THR A 325 7.15 10.03 11.84
CA THR A 325 6.99 11.06 10.81
C THR A 325 8.20 12.00 10.79
N LEU A 326 8.76 12.24 9.62
CA LEU A 326 9.57 13.42 9.32
C LEU A 326 8.67 14.44 8.61
N SER A 327 8.58 15.67 9.13
CA SER A 327 7.90 16.78 8.47
C SER A 327 8.90 17.82 8.01
N ILE A 328 8.74 18.26 6.77
CA ILE A 328 9.45 19.40 6.19
C ILE A 328 8.45 20.56 6.13
N GLY A 329 8.73 21.63 6.88
CA GLY A 329 7.84 22.76 7.10
C GLY A 329 6.79 22.53 8.20
N ASP A 330 6.13 23.63 8.57
CA ASP A 330 5.11 23.77 9.63
C ASP A 330 3.81 24.44 9.13
N GLY A 331 3.59 24.45 7.81
CA GLY A 331 2.50 25.17 7.15
C GLY A 331 2.88 26.58 6.70
N ASN A 332 4.17 26.91 6.66
CA ASN A 332 4.67 28.15 6.09
C ASN A 332 5.26 27.93 4.67
N VAL A 333 6.20 28.79 4.26
CA VAL A 333 6.94 28.74 2.98
C VAL A 333 8.46 28.54 3.19
N THR A 334 8.87 28.00 4.32
CA THR A 334 10.23 27.57 4.66
C THR A 334 10.23 26.09 5.02
N GLY A 335 11.41 25.49 5.05
CA GLY A 335 11.56 24.05 5.24
C GLY A 335 11.98 23.41 3.93
N SER A 336 13.22 22.93 3.90
CA SER A 336 13.77 22.16 2.78
C SER A 336 14.81 21.18 3.31
N ILE A 337 15.16 20.19 2.49
CA ILE A 337 16.37 19.39 2.66
C ILE A 337 17.18 19.51 1.36
N ASP A 338 18.50 19.36 1.44
CA ASP A 338 19.35 19.43 0.25
C ASP A 338 18.98 18.30 -0.72
N PRO A 339 18.89 18.57 -2.04
CA PRO A 339 18.47 17.57 -3.02
C PRO A 339 19.52 16.46 -3.30
N SER A 340 20.76 16.57 -2.79
CA SER A 340 21.81 15.59 -3.10
C SER A 340 21.66 14.25 -2.37
N GLY A 341 21.11 14.27 -1.16
CA GLY A 341 20.96 13.06 -0.34
C GLY A 341 19.76 12.21 -0.76
N THR A 342 19.85 10.89 -0.57
CA THR A 342 18.74 9.96 -0.78
C THR A 342 17.80 9.98 0.43
N ILE A 343 16.48 9.97 0.19
CA ILE A 343 15.47 9.73 1.22
C ILE A 343 15.13 8.25 1.24
N SER A 344 15.36 7.56 2.35
CA SER A 344 15.06 6.14 2.50
C SER A 344 13.98 5.89 3.56
N PHE A 345 13.10 4.93 3.31
CA PHE A 345 12.06 4.49 4.25
C PHE A 345 12.42 3.11 4.81
N GLY A 346 12.29 2.92 6.12
CA GLY A 346 12.48 1.63 6.78
C GLY A 346 11.49 0.55 6.32
N LEU A 347 11.75 -0.72 6.70
CA LEU A 347 10.97 -1.90 6.28
C LEU A 347 9.56 -2.01 6.88
N GLY A 348 9.18 -1.09 7.78
CA GLY A 348 7.87 -1.10 8.45
C GLY A 348 6.75 -0.36 7.70
N THR A 349 5.59 -0.28 8.33
CA THR A 349 4.41 0.44 7.80
C THR A 349 4.23 1.85 8.37
N ALA A 350 5.01 2.21 9.39
CA ALA A 350 4.81 3.41 10.22
C ALA A 350 5.78 4.56 9.90
N THR A 351 6.34 4.60 8.69
CA THR A 351 7.29 5.64 8.24
C THR A 351 6.56 6.64 7.35
N ARG A 352 6.68 7.94 7.63
CA ARG A 352 6.03 8.98 6.83
C ARG A 352 6.94 10.19 6.61
N LEU A 353 6.95 10.68 5.38
CA LEU A 353 7.45 12.00 5.01
C LEU A 353 6.24 12.91 4.78
N GLU A 354 6.14 13.98 5.55
CA GLU A 354 5.15 15.03 5.34
C GLU A 354 5.84 16.26 4.77
N ILE A 355 5.30 16.81 3.70
CA ILE A 355 5.63 18.15 3.23
C ILE A 355 4.48 19.04 3.69
N TYR A 356 4.72 19.82 4.74
CA TYR A 356 3.72 20.71 5.31
C TYR A 356 4.10 22.15 5.00
N ARG A 357 3.77 22.57 3.77
CA ARG A 357 4.03 23.90 3.23
C ARG A 357 2.82 24.42 2.46
N PHE A 358 2.66 25.73 2.39
CA PHE A 358 1.53 26.37 1.69
C PHE A 358 1.87 26.90 0.29
N ASP A 359 3.08 26.62 -0.19
CA ASP A 359 3.52 26.83 -1.56
C ASP A 359 3.86 25.52 -2.26
N ASP A 360 3.81 25.53 -3.59
CA ASP A 360 4.21 24.37 -4.39
C ASP A 360 5.71 24.12 -4.23
N THR A 361 6.09 22.85 -4.09
CA THR A 361 7.48 22.46 -3.83
C THR A 361 7.96 21.38 -4.78
N THR A 362 9.27 21.32 -5.01
CA THR A 362 9.92 20.24 -5.74
C THR A 362 10.88 19.52 -4.83
N LEU A 363 10.71 18.21 -4.70
CA LEU A 363 11.63 17.32 -4.01
C LEU A 363 12.44 16.55 -5.06
N ALA A 364 13.69 16.97 -5.26
CA ALA A 364 14.57 16.39 -6.27
C ALA A 364 15.42 15.22 -5.75
N ASN A 365 15.35 14.93 -4.45
CA ASN A 365 16.03 13.81 -3.81
C ASN A 365 15.62 12.47 -4.45
N PRO A 366 16.58 11.55 -4.67
CA PRO A 366 16.26 10.14 -4.84
C PRO A 366 15.44 9.60 -3.65
N ILE A 367 14.47 8.73 -3.92
CA ILE A 367 13.63 8.09 -2.90
C ILE A 367 13.80 6.57 -3.01
N THR A 368 14.06 5.91 -1.88
CA THR A 368 14.14 4.45 -1.79
C THR A 368 13.08 3.92 -0.83
N THR A 369 12.16 3.11 -1.35
CA THR A 369 11.09 2.44 -0.60
C THR A 369 11.60 1.15 0.02
N GLY A 370 11.59 1.05 1.36
CA GLY A 370 11.85 -0.19 2.07
C GLY A 370 10.57 -1.01 2.28
N GLY A 371 9.75 -0.56 3.24
CA GLY A 371 8.43 -1.12 3.56
C GLY A 371 7.30 -0.35 2.88
N ARG A 372 6.66 0.59 3.58
CA ARG A 372 5.71 1.54 2.99
C ARG A 372 6.32 2.94 2.97
N ALA A 373 6.51 3.52 1.81
CA ALA A 373 6.94 4.91 1.68
C ALA A 373 5.71 5.82 1.67
N ASN A 374 5.29 6.28 2.85
CA ASN A 374 4.17 7.21 2.97
C ASN A 374 4.66 8.65 2.75
N ILE A 375 4.20 9.31 1.68
CA ILE A 375 4.50 10.71 1.39
C ILE A 375 3.19 11.50 1.40
N ALA A 376 3.17 12.64 2.11
CA ALA A 376 1.97 13.47 2.24
C ALA A 376 2.22 14.93 1.81
N ALA A 377 1.33 15.47 0.98
CA ALA A 377 1.20 16.90 0.74
C ALA A 377 0.15 17.47 1.70
N THR A 378 0.58 17.87 2.90
CA THR A 378 -0.32 18.19 4.02
C THR A 378 -0.90 19.62 3.93
N GLY A 379 -0.22 20.54 3.27
CA GLY A 379 -0.64 21.94 3.17
C GLY A 379 -1.64 22.25 2.06
N GLY A 380 -2.08 21.25 1.28
CA GLY A 380 -2.98 21.44 0.14
C GLY A 380 -2.26 21.88 -1.15
N GLN A 381 -0.94 21.99 -1.10
CA GLN A 381 -0.04 22.37 -2.19
C GLN A 381 0.22 21.22 -3.18
N ALA A 382 0.85 21.54 -4.31
CA ALA A 382 1.50 20.54 -5.14
C ALA A 382 2.93 20.25 -4.66
N VAL A 383 3.28 18.98 -4.53
CA VAL A 383 4.65 18.50 -4.29
C VAL A 383 5.09 17.70 -5.50
N THR A 384 6.05 18.22 -6.25
CA THR A 384 6.62 17.55 -7.41
C THR A 384 7.81 16.70 -6.99
N LEU A 385 7.72 15.38 -7.18
CA LEU A 385 8.83 14.45 -7.01
C LEU A 385 9.57 14.34 -8.34
N SER A 386 10.84 14.77 -8.37
CA SER A 386 11.65 14.77 -9.61
C SER A 386 12.90 13.88 -9.54
N GLY A 387 13.28 13.40 -8.36
CA GLY A 387 14.33 12.39 -8.20
C GLY A 387 13.80 10.96 -8.46
N PRO A 388 14.70 9.99 -8.72
CA PRO A 388 14.30 8.61 -8.97
C PRO A 388 13.61 7.97 -7.76
N ILE A 389 12.55 7.20 -8.00
CA ILE A 389 11.84 6.42 -6.96
C ILE A 389 12.15 4.93 -7.16
N THR A 390 12.76 4.31 -6.15
CA THR A 390 13.33 2.96 -6.20
C THR A 390 13.00 2.16 -4.93
N GLY A 391 13.46 0.92 -4.78
CA GLY A 391 13.22 0.07 -3.59
C GLY A 391 12.05 -0.93 -3.62
N THR A 392 12.04 -1.91 -2.72
CA THR A 392 11.11 -3.05 -2.74
C THR A 392 9.77 -2.81 -2.03
N GLY A 393 9.53 -1.59 -1.57
CA GLY A 393 8.34 -1.21 -0.80
C GLY A 393 7.21 -0.63 -1.66
N GLU A 394 6.02 -0.56 -1.08
CA GLU A 394 4.89 0.17 -1.68
C GLU A 394 5.10 1.68 -1.56
N PHE A 395 4.60 2.43 -2.54
CA PHE A 395 4.62 3.89 -2.54
C PHE A 395 3.23 4.45 -2.25
N TRP A 396 3.10 5.23 -1.18
CA TRP A 396 1.82 5.69 -0.65
C TRP A 396 1.72 7.21 -0.67
N THR A 397 0.65 7.74 -1.26
CA THR A 397 0.36 9.18 -1.27
C THR A 397 -0.78 9.53 -0.33
N HIS A 398 -0.63 10.64 0.38
CA HIS A 398 -1.55 11.14 1.40
C HIS A 398 -1.71 12.67 1.35
N GLY A 399 -2.65 13.16 2.15
CA GLY A 399 -2.84 14.57 2.42
C GLY A 399 -3.87 15.20 1.48
N PRO A 400 -4.33 16.42 1.76
CA PRO A 400 -5.29 17.12 0.92
C PRO A 400 -4.69 17.67 -0.39
N GLY A 401 -3.37 17.75 -0.51
CA GLY A 401 -2.67 18.31 -1.67
C GLY A 401 -2.51 17.34 -2.85
N THR A 402 -1.63 17.73 -3.76
CA THR A 402 -1.27 16.94 -4.94
C THR A 402 0.18 16.44 -4.83
N ILE A 403 0.40 15.14 -4.92
CA ILE A 403 1.72 14.58 -5.19
C ILE A 403 1.85 14.39 -6.70
N LYS A 404 2.76 15.14 -7.33
CA LYS A 404 3.03 15.07 -8.76
C LYS A 404 4.31 14.26 -8.99
N ILE A 405 4.25 13.27 -9.88
CA ILE A 405 5.44 12.53 -10.34
C ILE A 405 5.93 13.16 -11.63
N ALA A 406 7.13 13.75 -11.62
CA ALA A 406 7.70 14.36 -12.82
C ALA A 406 8.11 13.29 -13.84
N PRO A 407 8.09 13.59 -15.16
CA PRO A 407 8.64 12.70 -16.17
C PRO A 407 10.11 12.38 -15.87
N ASN A 408 10.49 11.12 -16.04
CA ASN A 408 11.87 10.67 -15.82
C ASN A 408 12.40 10.84 -14.38
N ALA A 409 11.54 11.03 -13.37
CA ALA A 409 11.84 10.76 -11.96
C ALA A 409 12.07 9.24 -11.73
N GLY A 410 12.87 8.61 -12.60
CA GLY A 410 12.77 7.22 -13.05
C GLY A 410 12.61 6.17 -11.95
N SER A 411 11.69 5.24 -12.22
CA SER A 411 11.53 3.98 -11.50
C SER A 411 12.74 3.07 -11.70
N SER A 412 13.36 2.67 -10.60
CA SER A 412 14.08 1.40 -10.55
C SER A 412 13.75 0.63 -9.29
N SER A 413 12.52 0.09 -9.25
CA SER A 413 12.22 -1.15 -8.52
C SER A 413 10.84 -1.74 -8.84
N SER A 414 10.87 -2.66 -9.80
CA SER A 414 10.29 -4.02 -9.68
C SER A 414 9.01 -4.20 -8.83
N ALA A 415 7.87 -4.34 -9.50
CA ALA A 415 6.65 -5.03 -9.05
C ALA A 415 5.86 -4.50 -7.84
N THR A 416 6.27 -3.43 -7.16
CA THR A 416 5.55 -2.94 -5.98
C THR A 416 4.53 -1.86 -6.33
N SER A 417 3.44 -1.84 -5.59
CA SER A 417 2.25 -1.06 -5.94
C SER A 417 2.31 0.38 -5.46
N ILE A 418 1.59 1.24 -6.17
CA ILE A 418 1.32 2.62 -5.76
C ILE A 418 -0.06 2.68 -5.13
N VAL A 419 -0.19 3.38 -4.02
CA VAL A 419 -1.45 3.57 -3.30
C VAL A 419 -1.73 5.06 -3.17
N VAL A 420 -2.85 5.49 -3.73
CA VAL A 420 -3.45 6.80 -3.47
C VAL A 420 -4.38 6.65 -2.29
N ALA A 421 -3.86 6.87 -1.09
CA ALA A 421 -4.63 6.70 0.14
C ALA A 421 -5.62 7.84 0.33
N THR A 422 -5.15 9.09 0.15
CA THR A 422 -5.95 10.33 0.16
C THR A 422 -5.36 11.35 -0.80
N GLY A 423 -6.12 12.39 -1.15
CA GLY A 423 -5.61 13.52 -1.94
C GLY A 423 -5.55 13.23 -3.43
N THR A 424 -4.60 13.86 -4.12
CA THR A 424 -4.36 13.60 -5.56
C THR A 424 -2.96 13.08 -5.83
N LEU A 425 -2.86 11.99 -6.57
CA LEU A 425 -1.66 11.61 -7.31
C LEU A 425 -1.78 12.11 -8.75
N GLU A 426 -0.89 13.01 -9.17
CA GLU A 426 -0.83 13.54 -10.54
C GLU A 426 0.32 12.90 -11.34
N VAL A 427 -0.01 12.43 -12.54
CA VAL A 427 0.94 11.82 -13.47
C VAL A 427 0.71 12.35 -14.88
N GLU A 428 1.79 12.62 -15.61
CA GLU A 428 1.72 13.18 -16.98
C GLU A 428 2.24 12.22 -18.07
N ASP A 429 2.82 11.08 -17.67
CA ASP A 429 3.34 10.09 -18.61
C ASP A 429 3.18 8.67 -18.06
N PHE A 430 2.45 7.82 -18.80
CA PHE A 430 2.34 6.38 -18.56
C PHE A 430 3.24 5.55 -19.51
N THR A 431 3.89 6.19 -20.49
CA THR A 431 4.64 5.53 -21.56
C THR A 431 6.10 5.27 -21.19
N THR A 432 6.69 6.12 -20.34
CA THR A 432 7.92 5.81 -19.63
C THR A 432 7.55 5.25 -18.26
N SER A 433 8.35 4.34 -17.70
CA SER A 433 8.07 3.60 -16.47
C SER A 433 8.09 4.47 -15.19
N THR A 434 7.59 5.71 -15.22
CA THR A 434 7.55 6.69 -14.11
C THR A 434 6.88 6.17 -12.84
N LEU A 435 6.01 5.16 -12.95
CA LEU A 435 5.22 4.58 -11.86
C LEU A 435 5.57 3.13 -11.53
N GLY A 436 6.67 2.61 -12.09
CA GLY A 436 7.07 1.21 -11.88
C GLY A 436 6.14 0.19 -12.54
N THR A 437 6.11 -1.04 -11.99
CA THR A 437 5.33 -2.15 -12.57
C THR A 437 4.29 -2.80 -11.66
N GLY A 438 4.11 -2.30 -10.44
CA GLY A 438 3.00 -2.73 -9.60
C GLY A 438 1.67 -2.11 -10.01
N ALA A 439 0.60 -2.54 -9.34
CA ALA A 439 -0.74 -1.99 -9.53
C ALA A 439 -0.85 -0.60 -8.91
N ILE A 440 -1.81 0.20 -9.39
CA ILE A 440 -2.19 1.47 -8.76
C ILE A 440 -3.52 1.29 -8.05
N PHE A 441 -3.52 1.47 -6.73
CA PHE A 441 -4.69 1.45 -5.86
C PHE A 441 -5.15 2.87 -5.57
N ILE A 442 -6.46 3.12 -5.55
CA ILE A 442 -7.04 4.45 -5.39
C ILE A 442 -8.09 4.44 -4.28
N GLY A 443 -8.02 5.45 -3.41
CA GLY A 443 -9.01 5.73 -2.37
C GLY A 443 -8.90 4.87 -1.12
N GLN A 444 -7.80 4.13 -0.91
CA GLN A 444 -7.75 3.07 0.11
C GLN A 444 -8.03 3.56 1.55
N ALA A 445 -7.70 4.82 1.87
CA ALA A 445 -7.90 5.40 3.20
C ALA A 445 -8.96 6.51 3.26
N GLY A 446 -9.87 6.55 2.28
CA GLY A 446 -10.95 7.54 2.21
C GLY A 446 -11.20 8.00 0.77
N SER A 447 -10.88 9.26 0.48
CA SER A 447 -11.06 9.87 -0.85
C SER A 447 -9.72 10.10 -1.55
N GLY A 448 -9.51 9.47 -2.70
CA GLY A 448 -8.29 9.56 -3.51
C GLY A 448 -8.58 9.84 -4.99
N THR A 449 -7.73 10.68 -5.60
CA THR A 449 -7.80 11.03 -7.03
C THR A 449 -6.54 10.59 -7.74
N LEU A 450 -6.69 9.82 -8.81
CA LEU A 450 -5.64 9.68 -9.83
C LEU A 450 -5.91 10.73 -10.92
N ARG A 451 -5.02 11.70 -11.07
CA ARG A 451 -5.10 12.75 -12.08
C ARG A 451 -4.09 12.50 -13.19
N TYR A 452 -4.59 12.48 -14.43
CA TYR A 452 -3.79 12.39 -15.64
C TYR A 452 -3.79 13.71 -16.41
N THR A 453 -2.60 14.28 -16.61
CA THR A 453 -2.39 15.56 -17.30
C THR A 453 -1.68 15.43 -18.64
N GLY A 454 -1.29 14.21 -19.01
CA GLY A 454 -0.47 13.90 -20.18
C GLY A 454 -1.17 13.94 -21.54
N PRO A 455 -0.43 13.63 -22.62
CA PRO A 455 -0.99 13.40 -23.95
C PRO A 455 -1.84 12.11 -24.00
N THR A 456 -2.52 11.83 -25.11
CA THR A 456 -3.24 10.55 -25.27
C THR A 456 -2.32 9.35 -25.04
N ALA A 457 -2.75 8.41 -24.20
CA ALA A 457 -1.95 7.26 -23.77
C ALA A 457 -2.81 6.04 -23.46
N SER A 458 -2.16 4.88 -23.39
CA SER A 458 -2.75 3.62 -22.95
C SER A 458 -1.90 3.03 -21.83
N THR A 459 -2.54 2.41 -20.84
CA THR A 459 -1.85 1.80 -19.70
C THR A 459 -2.55 0.54 -19.22
N ASP A 460 -1.76 -0.44 -18.78
CA ASP A 460 -2.19 -1.64 -18.06
C ASP A 460 -1.93 -1.54 -16.54
N ARG A 461 -1.38 -0.40 -16.09
CA ARG A 461 -0.96 -0.18 -14.68
C ARG A 461 -2.13 -0.05 -13.73
N ILE A 462 -3.27 0.44 -14.24
CA ILE A 462 -4.53 0.49 -13.48
C ILE A 462 -5.24 -0.84 -13.74
N GLY A 463 -4.79 -1.85 -13.00
CA GLY A 463 -5.20 -3.23 -13.16
C GLY A 463 -6.32 -3.64 -12.20
N PRO A 464 -6.55 -4.96 -12.05
CA PRO A 464 -7.44 -5.43 -11.03
C PRO A 464 -6.98 -4.89 -9.67
N PHE A 465 -7.91 -4.70 -8.74
CA PHE A 465 -7.71 -4.12 -7.41
C PHE A 465 -7.51 -2.60 -7.38
N ALA A 466 -7.68 -1.87 -8.49
CA ALA A 466 -7.48 -0.41 -8.46
C ALA A 466 -8.40 0.38 -7.50
N LEU A 467 -9.56 -0.18 -7.12
CA LEU A 467 -10.62 0.54 -6.40
C LEU A 467 -10.86 -0.09 -5.02
N GLN A 468 -9.95 0.13 -4.06
CA GLN A 468 -9.97 -0.53 -2.73
C GLN A 468 -10.38 0.40 -1.57
N GLY A 469 -11.11 1.47 -1.84
CA GLY A 469 -11.50 2.42 -0.80
C GLY A 469 -12.54 1.91 0.18
N THR A 470 -12.45 2.37 1.44
CA THR A 470 -13.45 2.11 2.48
C THR A 470 -14.60 3.12 2.49
N GLU A 471 -14.48 4.24 1.74
CA GLU A 471 -15.46 5.32 1.60
C GLU A 471 -15.85 5.57 0.12
N THR A 472 -16.95 6.30 -0.13
CA THR A 472 -17.31 6.84 -1.46
C THR A 472 -16.38 8.01 -1.81
N GLY A 473 -15.31 7.76 -2.56
CA GLY A 473 -14.33 8.83 -2.84
C GLY A 473 -13.23 8.49 -3.83
N THR A 474 -13.46 7.58 -4.78
CA THR A 474 -12.44 7.20 -5.78
C THR A 474 -12.65 7.96 -7.08
N TYR A 475 -11.67 8.78 -7.45
CA TYR A 475 -11.73 9.63 -8.63
C TYR A 475 -10.64 9.30 -9.64
N ILE A 476 -11.02 9.28 -10.91
CA ILE A 476 -10.09 9.26 -12.03
C ILE A 476 -10.33 10.53 -12.84
N GLU A 477 -9.33 11.41 -12.91
CA GLU A 477 -9.43 12.71 -13.56
C GLU A 477 -8.54 12.76 -14.80
N VAL A 478 -9.11 13.13 -15.95
CA VAL A 478 -8.35 13.38 -17.19
C VAL A 478 -8.51 14.86 -17.53
N THR A 479 -7.47 15.66 -17.31
CA THR A 479 -7.61 17.13 -17.21
C THR A 479 -7.67 17.84 -18.56
N THR A 480 -7.17 17.22 -19.62
CA THR A 480 -7.03 17.86 -20.93
C THR A 480 -8.15 17.41 -21.86
N PRO A 481 -8.98 18.33 -22.40
CA PRO A 481 -10.17 17.97 -23.20
C PRO A 481 -9.91 17.08 -24.41
N THR A 482 -8.72 17.18 -25.02
CA THR A 482 -8.34 16.39 -26.20
C THR A 482 -7.59 15.11 -25.87
N THR A 483 -7.32 14.85 -24.59
CA THR A 483 -6.58 13.66 -24.15
C THR A 483 -7.54 12.48 -23.99
N GLU A 484 -7.14 11.34 -24.54
CA GLU A 484 -7.77 10.05 -24.30
C GLU A 484 -6.81 9.19 -23.45
N LEU A 485 -7.28 8.71 -22.31
CA LEU A 485 -6.55 7.77 -21.47
C LEU A 485 -7.22 6.40 -21.54
N THR A 486 -6.52 5.41 -22.05
CA THR A 486 -7.05 4.04 -22.22
C THR A 486 -6.52 3.10 -21.15
N PHE A 487 -7.42 2.46 -20.40
CA PHE A 487 -7.10 1.36 -19.50
C PHE A 487 -7.38 0.02 -20.19
N THR A 488 -6.33 -0.80 -20.30
CA THR A 488 -6.39 -2.09 -21.00
C THR A 488 -6.70 -3.27 -20.10
N GLN A 489 -6.62 -3.07 -18.79
CA GLN A 489 -6.96 -4.05 -17.75
C GLN A 489 -8.28 -3.67 -17.07
N PRO A 490 -8.97 -4.63 -16.45
CA PRO A 490 -10.22 -4.36 -15.73
C PRO A 490 -9.95 -3.52 -14.47
N LEU A 491 -10.82 -2.55 -14.18
CA LEU A 491 -10.87 -1.86 -12.89
C LEU A 491 -11.66 -2.67 -11.87
N GLY A 492 -11.12 -2.77 -10.64
CA GLY A 492 -11.74 -3.50 -9.52
C GLY A 492 -11.18 -4.91 -9.33
N ASP A 493 -11.64 -5.65 -8.34
CA ASP A 493 -11.13 -7.00 -8.01
C ASP A 493 -12.19 -8.08 -7.76
N ASN A 494 -13.45 -7.80 -8.14
CA ASN A 494 -14.62 -8.62 -7.85
C ASN A 494 -15.01 -8.69 -6.35
N ASP A 495 -14.40 -7.88 -5.48
CA ASP A 495 -14.89 -7.72 -4.11
C ASP A 495 -16.28 -7.04 -4.14
N PRO A 496 -17.33 -7.64 -3.53
CA PRO A 496 -18.64 -7.02 -3.40
C PRO A 496 -18.63 -5.69 -2.63
N PHE A 497 -17.55 -5.41 -1.89
CA PHE A 497 -17.31 -4.13 -1.23
C PHE A 497 -16.62 -3.10 -2.13
N ASN A 498 -16.10 -3.49 -3.31
CA ASN A 498 -15.50 -2.56 -4.27
C ASN A 498 -16.49 -1.48 -4.64
N LYS A 499 -16.13 -0.26 -4.26
CA LYS A 499 -16.87 0.93 -4.65
C LYS A 499 -16.59 1.20 -6.12
N GLY A 500 -17.60 1.73 -6.80
CA GLY A 500 -17.39 2.23 -8.14
C GLY A 500 -16.58 3.52 -8.09
N PHE A 501 -16.50 4.22 -9.20
CA PHE A 501 -15.61 5.37 -9.32
C PHE A 501 -16.32 6.54 -9.99
N THR A 502 -15.73 7.71 -9.81
CA THR A 502 -16.17 8.94 -10.47
C THR A 502 -15.13 9.41 -11.48
N LYS A 503 -15.53 9.52 -12.74
CA LYS A 503 -14.75 10.14 -13.81
C LYS A 503 -14.89 11.66 -13.75
N LYS A 504 -13.76 12.35 -13.63
CA LYS A 504 -13.63 13.82 -13.61
C LYS A 504 -12.79 14.34 -14.77
N GLY A 505 -12.83 15.66 -14.94
CA GLY A 505 -12.04 16.39 -15.92
C GLY A 505 -12.55 16.22 -17.36
N PRO A 506 -12.25 17.18 -18.25
CA PRO A 506 -12.88 17.31 -19.55
C PRO A 506 -12.40 16.28 -20.60
N GLY A 507 -11.31 15.54 -20.34
CA GLY A 507 -10.79 14.53 -21.26
C GLY A 507 -11.58 13.21 -21.24
N SER A 508 -11.15 12.26 -22.06
CA SER A 508 -11.79 10.94 -22.20
C SER A 508 -11.06 9.86 -21.41
N LEU A 509 -11.80 9.02 -20.70
CA LEU A 509 -11.32 7.76 -20.13
C LEU A 509 -11.94 6.60 -20.93
N ILE A 510 -11.10 5.71 -21.45
CA ILE A 510 -11.52 4.55 -22.26
C ILE A 510 -11.21 3.27 -21.49
N LEU A 511 -12.24 2.44 -21.27
CA LEU A 511 -12.15 1.15 -20.59
C LEU A 511 -12.35 0.03 -21.62
N THR A 512 -11.30 -0.74 -21.90
CA THR A 512 -11.37 -1.78 -22.95
C THR A 512 -11.66 -3.18 -22.42
N ALA A 513 -11.49 -3.41 -21.11
CA ALA A 513 -11.77 -4.68 -20.44
C ALA A 513 -13.18 -4.69 -19.83
N ALA A 514 -13.71 -5.87 -19.48
CA ALA A 514 -14.91 -5.99 -18.65
C ALA A 514 -14.54 -5.63 -17.21
N GLN A 515 -15.25 -4.69 -16.59
CA GLN A 515 -14.87 -4.21 -15.27
C GLN A 515 -15.30 -5.19 -14.18
N THR A 516 -14.61 -5.13 -13.04
CA THR A 516 -14.76 -6.08 -11.93
C THR A 516 -15.11 -5.37 -10.62
N TYR A 517 -15.35 -4.05 -10.62
CA TYR A 517 -15.97 -3.35 -9.49
C TYR A 517 -17.49 -3.54 -9.50
N ALA A 518 -18.12 -3.48 -8.32
CA ALA A 518 -19.55 -3.71 -8.16
C ALA A 518 -20.36 -2.43 -7.88
N GLY A 519 -19.70 -1.33 -7.49
CA GLY A 519 -20.37 -0.09 -7.13
C GLY A 519 -20.63 0.87 -8.30
N ASP A 520 -21.22 2.01 -7.96
CA ASP A 520 -21.78 2.97 -8.92
C ASP A 520 -20.73 3.69 -9.77
N THR A 521 -21.06 3.93 -11.03
CA THR A 521 -20.23 4.72 -11.94
C THR A 521 -20.81 6.11 -12.13
N ILE A 522 -20.00 7.13 -11.88
CA ILE A 522 -20.40 8.53 -12.06
C ILE A 522 -19.47 9.18 -13.09
N VAL A 523 -20.04 9.85 -14.08
CA VAL A 523 -19.31 10.70 -15.04
C VAL A 523 -19.70 12.15 -14.76
N GLU A 524 -18.84 12.89 -14.06
CA GLU A 524 -19.08 14.30 -13.75
C GLU A 524 -18.70 15.21 -14.93
N GLU A 525 -17.59 14.90 -15.61
CA GLU A 525 -17.08 15.69 -16.73
C GLU A 525 -16.40 14.82 -17.80
N GLY A 526 -16.35 15.34 -19.03
CA GLY A 526 -15.68 14.71 -20.15
C GLY A 526 -16.42 13.49 -20.67
N VAL A 527 -15.67 12.50 -21.16
CA VAL A 527 -16.23 11.26 -21.72
C VAL A 527 -15.72 10.05 -20.94
N LEU A 528 -16.62 9.15 -20.55
CA LEU A 528 -16.29 7.77 -20.20
C LEU A 528 -16.69 6.88 -21.38
N SER A 529 -15.78 6.07 -21.91
CA SER A 529 -16.02 5.16 -23.03
C SER A 529 -15.81 3.72 -22.60
N LEU A 530 -16.78 2.84 -22.89
CA LEU A 530 -16.66 1.39 -22.71
C LEU A 530 -16.66 0.72 -24.08
N THR A 531 -15.76 -0.23 -24.32
CA THR A 531 -15.72 -0.99 -25.58
C THR A 531 -16.41 -2.35 -25.49
N GLN A 532 -16.99 -2.67 -24.33
CA GLN A 532 -17.82 -3.84 -24.08
C GLN A 532 -18.71 -3.60 -22.83
N PRO A 533 -19.81 -4.34 -22.65
CA PRO A 533 -20.56 -4.33 -21.40
C PRO A 533 -19.64 -4.65 -20.22
N GLY A 534 -19.86 -4.00 -19.08
CA GLY A 534 -19.00 -4.18 -17.91
C GLY A 534 -19.43 -3.46 -16.64
N PHE A 535 -20.58 -2.79 -16.61
CA PHE A 535 -21.17 -2.33 -15.37
C PHE A 535 -21.80 -3.50 -14.61
N ALA A 536 -21.88 -3.37 -13.28
CA ALA A 536 -22.52 -4.40 -12.47
C ALA A 536 -24.05 -4.24 -12.52
N ASP A 537 -24.78 -5.35 -12.65
CA ASP A 537 -26.25 -5.36 -12.74
C ASP A 537 -26.95 -4.62 -11.58
N GLY A 538 -26.33 -4.61 -10.40
CA GLY A 538 -26.85 -3.93 -9.20
C GLY A 538 -26.42 -2.48 -9.03
N SER A 539 -25.63 -1.92 -9.96
CA SER A 539 -25.05 -0.58 -9.85
C SER A 539 -25.93 0.50 -10.47
N SER A 540 -25.73 1.75 -10.03
CA SER A 540 -26.24 2.95 -10.70
C SER A 540 -25.18 3.51 -11.66
N VAL A 541 -25.64 4.01 -12.81
CA VAL A 541 -24.81 4.75 -13.77
C VAL A 541 -25.32 6.19 -13.87
N THR A 542 -24.51 7.14 -13.42
CA THR A 542 -24.84 8.57 -13.42
C THR A 542 -23.98 9.32 -14.43
N VAL A 543 -24.60 10.13 -15.29
CA VAL A 543 -23.93 11.01 -16.25
C VAL A 543 -24.38 12.45 -15.99
N GLY A 544 -23.47 13.31 -15.54
CA GLY A 544 -23.75 14.71 -15.23
C GLY A 544 -23.99 15.59 -16.46
N ASP A 545 -24.47 16.80 -16.23
CA ASP A 545 -24.72 17.79 -17.29
C ASP A 545 -23.43 18.11 -18.07
N GLY A 546 -23.45 17.89 -19.38
CA GLY A 546 -22.30 18.15 -20.26
C GLY A 546 -21.26 17.03 -20.30
N ALA A 547 -21.39 16.00 -19.46
CA ALA A 547 -20.62 14.77 -19.56
C ALA A 547 -21.24 13.79 -20.56
N LYS A 548 -20.46 12.81 -20.99
CA LYS A 548 -20.89 11.76 -21.94
C LYS A 548 -20.46 10.37 -21.50
N LEU A 549 -21.37 9.41 -21.67
CA LEU A 549 -21.11 7.99 -21.67
C LEU A 549 -21.11 7.46 -23.11
N ASN A 550 -19.95 7.02 -23.59
CA ASN A 550 -19.80 6.42 -24.91
C ASN A 550 -19.83 4.89 -24.79
N LEU A 551 -20.93 4.27 -25.22
CA LEU A 551 -21.12 2.82 -25.26
C LEU A 551 -20.64 2.29 -26.63
N ASP A 552 -19.33 2.19 -26.80
CA ASP A 552 -18.68 1.78 -28.05
C ASP A 552 -18.63 0.24 -28.19
N PHE A 553 -19.78 -0.39 -28.06
CA PHE A 553 -19.97 -1.81 -28.26
C PHE A 553 -21.34 -2.10 -28.89
N VAL A 554 -21.54 -3.33 -29.35
CA VAL A 554 -22.84 -3.79 -29.86
C VAL A 554 -23.53 -4.61 -28.77
N GLY A 555 -24.82 -4.35 -28.55
CA GLY A 555 -25.63 -5.02 -27.53
C GLY A 555 -25.95 -4.12 -26.35
N SER A 556 -26.31 -4.73 -25.22
CA SER A 556 -26.76 -4.03 -24.02
C SER A 556 -25.96 -4.43 -22.79
N ASP A 557 -25.86 -3.51 -21.84
CA ASP A 557 -25.38 -3.75 -20.47
C ASP A 557 -26.54 -3.56 -19.47
N THR A 558 -26.61 -4.38 -18.42
CA THR A 558 -27.71 -4.34 -17.45
C THR A 558 -27.31 -3.55 -16.21
N VAL A 559 -28.19 -2.69 -15.71
CA VAL A 559 -27.96 -1.88 -14.50
C VAL A 559 -29.25 -1.73 -13.69
N ALA A 560 -29.13 -1.34 -12.42
CA ALA A 560 -30.27 -1.15 -11.54
C ALA A 560 -30.92 0.24 -11.73
N GLU A 561 -30.10 1.25 -12.05
CA GLU A 561 -30.54 2.64 -12.17
C GLU A 561 -29.69 3.38 -13.20
N VAL A 562 -30.31 4.31 -13.93
CA VAL A 562 -29.62 5.25 -14.82
C VAL A 562 -30.01 6.67 -14.43
N VAL A 563 -29.04 7.55 -14.22
CA VAL A 563 -29.26 8.98 -13.94
C VAL A 563 -28.60 9.81 -15.03
N LEU A 564 -29.37 10.61 -15.76
CA LEU A 564 -28.88 11.44 -16.87
C LEU A 564 -29.21 12.91 -16.61
N GLY A 565 -28.20 13.68 -16.20
CA GLY A 565 -28.36 15.05 -15.73
C GLY A 565 -29.31 15.10 -14.52
N PRO A 566 -30.42 15.86 -14.58
CA PRO A 566 -31.40 15.91 -13.49
C PRO A 566 -32.36 14.71 -13.46
N ASP A 567 -32.37 13.87 -14.49
CA ASP A 567 -33.38 12.82 -14.66
C ASP A 567 -32.92 11.49 -14.03
N VAL A 568 -33.66 11.01 -13.03
CA VAL A 568 -33.47 9.70 -12.40
C VAL A 568 -34.40 8.69 -13.07
N LEU A 569 -33.84 7.75 -13.82
CA LEU A 569 -34.56 6.76 -14.62
C LEU A 569 -34.46 5.40 -13.93
N THR A 570 -35.57 4.99 -13.30
CA THR A 570 -35.69 3.70 -12.56
C THR A 570 -36.70 2.75 -13.20
N ALA A 571 -37.44 3.21 -14.22
CA ALA A 571 -38.39 2.37 -14.93
C ALA A 571 -37.67 1.37 -15.85
N PRO A 572 -38.18 0.14 -16.01
CA PRO A 572 -37.67 -0.79 -17.01
C PRO A 572 -37.64 -0.16 -18.40
N GLY A 573 -36.53 -0.34 -19.11
CA GLY A 573 -36.34 0.29 -20.42
C GLY A 573 -34.91 0.14 -20.96
N THR A 574 -34.74 0.60 -22.20
CA THR A 574 -33.45 0.64 -22.90
C THR A 574 -33.05 2.11 -23.09
N TYR A 575 -31.84 2.45 -22.69
CA TYR A 575 -31.28 3.80 -22.70
C TYR A 575 -30.04 3.82 -23.59
N ASP A 576 -30.06 4.60 -24.65
CA ASP A 576 -29.05 4.58 -25.71
C ASP A 576 -28.83 5.97 -26.33
N ALA A 577 -27.94 6.04 -27.32
CA ALA A 577 -27.64 7.29 -28.02
C ALA A 577 -28.81 7.83 -28.86
N VAL A 578 -29.84 7.02 -29.15
CA VAL A 578 -31.02 7.45 -29.92
C VAL A 578 -32.02 8.13 -29.00
N SER A 579 -32.29 7.53 -27.85
CA SER A 579 -33.20 8.02 -26.83
C SER A 579 -32.62 9.18 -26.02
N HIS A 580 -31.31 9.16 -25.75
CA HIS A 580 -30.63 10.13 -24.89
C HIS A 580 -29.31 10.67 -25.49
N PRO A 581 -29.34 11.27 -26.70
CA PRO A 581 -28.14 11.71 -27.43
C PRO A 581 -27.32 12.81 -26.72
N ALA A 582 -27.89 13.49 -25.73
CA ALA A 582 -27.17 14.50 -24.94
C ALA A 582 -26.14 13.86 -24.00
N TYR A 583 -26.44 12.67 -23.46
CA TYR A 583 -25.65 12.02 -22.42
C TYR A 583 -25.00 10.72 -22.90
N ILE A 584 -25.62 10.02 -23.86
CA ILE A 584 -25.12 8.75 -24.39
C ILE A 584 -24.64 8.92 -25.84
N SER A 585 -23.57 8.24 -26.19
CA SER A 585 -23.09 8.04 -27.56
C SER A 585 -22.67 6.57 -27.79
N GLY A 586 -22.28 6.23 -29.02
CA GLY A 586 -21.90 4.86 -29.38
C GLY A 586 -23.07 4.03 -29.91
N THR A 587 -22.83 2.73 -30.09
CA THR A 587 -23.80 1.77 -30.66
C THR A 587 -24.50 0.90 -29.61
N GLY A 588 -24.02 0.93 -28.37
CA GLY A 588 -24.55 0.12 -27.27
C GLY A 588 -25.67 0.82 -26.50
N SER A 589 -26.22 0.11 -25.52
CA SER A 589 -27.30 0.62 -24.66
C SER A 589 -27.17 0.13 -23.21
N LEU A 590 -27.71 0.89 -22.26
CA LEU A 590 -28.01 0.40 -20.91
C LEU A 590 -29.44 -0.14 -20.85
N VAL A 591 -29.68 -1.16 -20.05
CA VAL A 591 -31.00 -1.76 -19.83
C VAL A 591 -31.29 -1.84 -18.34
N ILE A 592 -32.43 -1.28 -17.94
CA ILE A 592 -33.05 -1.59 -16.66
C ILE A 592 -34.06 -2.71 -16.92
N PRO A 593 -33.86 -3.91 -16.37
CA PRO A 593 -34.68 -5.07 -16.71
C PRO A 593 -36.10 -4.91 -16.16
N SER A 594 -37.08 -5.41 -16.89
CA SER A 594 -38.45 -5.52 -16.38
C SER A 594 -38.52 -6.65 -15.35
N THR A 595 -39.07 -6.38 -14.18
CA THR A 595 -39.47 -7.42 -13.23
C THR A 595 -40.84 -8.02 -13.56
N ASP A 596 -41.54 -7.51 -14.57
CA ASP A 596 -42.80 -8.07 -15.05
C ASP A 596 -42.55 -9.37 -15.82
N PRO A 597 -43.03 -10.53 -15.35
CA PRO A 597 -42.84 -11.79 -16.05
C PRO A 597 -43.73 -11.94 -17.29
N PHE A 598 -44.77 -11.10 -17.43
CA PHE A 598 -45.79 -11.23 -18.49
C PHE A 598 -45.22 -11.16 -19.92
N PRO A 599 -44.33 -10.20 -20.30
CA PRO A 599 -43.80 -10.13 -21.66
C PRO A 599 -42.95 -11.35 -22.05
N THR A 600 -42.21 -11.92 -21.09
CA THR A 600 -41.45 -13.15 -21.33
C THR A 600 -42.38 -14.34 -21.51
N TRP A 601 -43.40 -14.47 -20.66
CA TRP A 601 -44.38 -15.55 -20.74
C TRP A 601 -45.17 -15.51 -22.05
N ILE A 602 -45.76 -14.37 -22.43
CA ILE A 602 -46.56 -14.27 -23.67
C ILE A 602 -45.70 -14.58 -24.90
N GLY A 603 -44.41 -14.21 -24.87
CA GLY A 603 -43.46 -14.49 -25.95
C GLY A 603 -43.09 -15.97 -26.12
N THR A 604 -43.47 -16.86 -25.19
CA THR A 604 -43.27 -18.31 -25.35
C THR A 604 -44.28 -18.97 -26.29
N PHE A 605 -45.36 -18.26 -26.62
CA PHE A 605 -46.43 -18.74 -27.51
C PHE A 605 -46.26 -18.19 -28.93
N THR A 606 -46.79 -18.94 -29.90
CA THR A 606 -46.81 -18.51 -31.31
C THR A 606 -48.22 -18.07 -31.66
N PHE A 607 -48.34 -16.88 -32.26
CA PHE A 607 -49.63 -16.26 -32.62
C PHE A 607 -49.70 -15.95 -34.11
N ASP A 608 -50.92 -15.77 -34.61
CA ASP A 608 -51.16 -15.27 -35.96
C ASP A 608 -50.67 -13.81 -36.10
N PRO A 609 -50.22 -13.39 -37.30
CA PRO A 609 -49.78 -12.02 -37.53
C PRO A 609 -50.87 -10.99 -37.20
N GLY A 610 -50.55 -10.03 -36.33
CA GLY A 610 -51.46 -8.97 -35.91
C GLY A 610 -52.33 -9.29 -34.70
N ALA A 611 -52.12 -10.44 -34.04
CA ALA A 611 -52.72 -10.76 -32.75
C ALA A 611 -52.45 -9.68 -31.69
N ASP A 612 -53.45 -9.38 -30.85
CA ASP A 612 -53.32 -8.46 -29.72
C ASP A 612 -52.66 -9.17 -28.53
N LEU A 613 -51.37 -8.92 -28.34
CA LEU A 613 -50.56 -9.52 -27.27
C LEU A 613 -50.51 -8.66 -26.00
N THR A 614 -51.34 -7.61 -25.92
CA THR A 614 -51.43 -6.82 -24.70
C THR A 614 -52.08 -7.62 -23.58
N ARG A 615 -51.90 -7.21 -22.32
CA ARG A 615 -52.55 -7.85 -21.16
C ARG A 615 -54.07 -7.97 -21.27
N THR A 616 -54.70 -7.08 -22.05
CA THR A 616 -56.16 -7.05 -22.28
C THR A 616 -56.59 -7.72 -23.58
N GLY A 617 -55.64 -8.18 -24.41
CA GLY A 617 -55.92 -8.91 -25.63
C GLY A 617 -56.46 -10.31 -25.34
N ASP A 618 -57.21 -10.84 -26.31
CA ASP A 618 -57.78 -12.19 -26.34
C ASP A 618 -57.53 -12.73 -27.77
N PRO A 619 -56.29 -13.20 -28.06
CA PRO A 619 -55.88 -13.48 -29.42
C PRO A 619 -56.41 -14.81 -29.96
N ASP A 620 -56.87 -15.74 -29.11
CA ASP A 620 -57.50 -16.99 -29.51
C ASP A 620 -59.04 -16.99 -29.43
N GLY A 621 -59.63 -15.92 -28.87
CA GLY A 621 -61.05 -15.63 -28.90
C GLY A 621 -61.88 -16.47 -27.93
N ASP A 622 -61.27 -16.93 -26.84
CA ASP A 622 -61.89 -17.81 -25.85
C ASP A 622 -62.65 -17.04 -24.75
N GLY A 623 -62.50 -15.71 -24.75
CA GLY A 623 -63.14 -14.78 -23.82
C GLY A 623 -62.35 -14.51 -22.55
N LEU A 624 -61.14 -15.08 -22.40
CA LEU A 624 -60.16 -14.73 -21.38
C LEU A 624 -59.15 -13.74 -21.96
N THR A 625 -58.70 -12.82 -21.11
CA THR A 625 -57.59 -11.94 -21.46
C THR A 625 -56.26 -12.65 -21.24
N ASN A 626 -55.25 -12.28 -22.03
CA ASN A 626 -53.87 -12.76 -21.85
C ASN A 626 -53.38 -12.66 -20.39
N TYR A 627 -53.82 -11.65 -19.63
CA TYR A 627 -53.42 -11.49 -18.23
C TYR A 627 -54.13 -12.46 -17.27
N GLU A 628 -55.38 -12.82 -17.53
CA GLU A 628 -56.08 -13.88 -16.78
C GLU A 628 -55.43 -15.23 -17.06
N GLU A 629 -55.06 -15.47 -18.30
CA GLU A 629 -54.35 -16.68 -18.70
C GLU A 629 -52.94 -16.74 -18.11
N PHE A 630 -52.22 -15.62 -18.08
CA PHE A 630 -50.94 -15.48 -17.39
C PHE A 630 -51.05 -15.84 -15.90
N ALA A 631 -52.09 -15.36 -15.22
CA ALA A 631 -52.32 -15.69 -13.83
C ALA A 631 -52.53 -17.21 -13.65
N PHE A 632 -53.42 -17.80 -14.44
CA PHE A 632 -53.80 -19.20 -14.26
C PHE A 632 -52.96 -20.22 -15.05
N GLY A 633 -51.90 -19.77 -15.73
CA GLY A 633 -51.04 -20.64 -16.54
C GLY A 633 -51.78 -21.29 -17.71
N LEU A 634 -52.73 -20.57 -18.30
CA LEU A 634 -53.48 -21.02 -19.47
C LEU A 634 -52.71 -20.69 -20.77
N ALA A 635 -53.23 -21.13 -21.91
CA ALA A 635 -52.52 -21.06 -23.18
C ALA A 635 -53.20 -20.00 -24.09
N PRO A 636 -52.62 -18.80 -24.22
CA PRO A 636 -53.23 -17.65 -24.92
C PRO A 636 -53.39 -17.84 -26.42
N ASN A 637 -52.93 -18.97 -26.97
CA ASN A 637 -53.01 -19.27 -28.38
C ASN A 637 -53.82 -20.55 -28.67
N ASP A 638 -54.56 -21.05 -27.68
CA ASP A 638 -55.38 -22.25 -27.78
C ASP A 638 -56.70 -22.01 -27.06
N GLY A 639 -57.73 -21.62 -27.82
CA GLY A 639 -59.04 -21.31 -27.25
C GLY A 639 -59.82 -22.50 -26.65
N SER A 640 -59.18 -23.66 -26.50
CA SER A 640 -59.66 -24.73 -25.63
C SER A 640 -59.12 -24.65 -24.19
N SER A 641 -58.14 -23.78 -23.93
CA SER A 641 -57.40 -23.60 -22.68
C SER A 641 -58.12 -22.65 -21.69
N VAL A 642 -59.43 -22.82 -21.50
CA VAL A 642 -60.24 -21.90 -20.68
C VAL A 642 -60.39 -22.31 -19.21
N ASN A 643 -59.96 -23.53 -18.84
CA ASN A 643 -60.33 -24.15 -17.57
C ASN A 643 -59.21 -24.10 -16.52
N LEU A 644 -59.25 -23.08 -15.64
CA LEU A 644 -58.33 -22.98 -14.50
C LEU A 644 -58.61 -24.00 -13.38
N ILE A 645 -59.85 -24.51 -13.27
CA ILE A 645 -60.24 -25.51 -12.26
C ILE A 645 -59.99 -26.90 -12.82
N THR A 646 -58.97 -27.57 -12.30
CA THR A 646 -58.54 -28.92 -12.73
C THR A 646 -59.27 -30.03 -11.96
N SER A 647 -59.77 -29.75 -10.76
CA SER A 647 -60.68 -30.62 -10.00
C SER A 647 -61.81 -29.79 -9.39
N GLN A 648 -63.05 -30.13 -9.75
CA GLN A 648 -64.24 -29.47 -9.24
C GLN A 648 -64.39 -29.68 -7.73
N ILE A 649 -65.10 -28.76 -7.07
CA ILE A 649 -65.27 -28.84 -5.62
C ILE A 649 -66.04 -30.09 -5.18
N ASP A 650 -65.43 -30.87 -4.30
CA ASP A 650 -66.10 -31.93 -3.56
C ASP A 650 -66.83 -31.33 -2.35
N LYS A 651 -68.16 -31.44 -2.36
CA LYS A 651 -69.04 -30.91 -1.32
C LYS A 651 -68.92 -31.63 0.02
N THR A 652 -68.29 -32.80 0.06
CA THR A 652 -68.10 -33.60 1.27
C THR A 652 -66.82 -33.19 1.99
N THR A 653 -65.76 -32.92 1.23
CA THR A 653 -64.42 -32.64 1.76
C THR A 653 -64.06 -31.16 1.71
N GLY A 654 -64.79 -30.35 0.93
CA GLY A 654 -64.49 -28.94 0.72
C GLY A 654 -63.25 -28.72 -0.14
N GLN A 655 -62.84 -29.73 -0.91
CA GLN A 655 -61.61 -29.69 -1.68
C GLN A 655 -61.88 -29.39 -3.15
N LEU A 656 -61.07 -28.51 -3.73
CA LEU A 656 -60.97 -28.26 -5.17
C LEU A 656 -59.50 -28.15 -5.57
N THR A 657 -59.22 -28.27 -6.86
CA THR A 657 -57.88 -28.02 -7.40
C THR A 657 -57.98 -27.03 -8.54
N TYR A 658 -57.14 -26.00 -8.50
CA TYR A 658 -56.94 -25.09 -9.62
C TYR A 658 -55.47 -25.10 -10.04
N GLN A 659 -55.17 -24.52 -11.19
CA GLN A 659 -53.80 -24.32 -11.66
C GLN A 659 -53.44 -22.84 -11.70
N ARG A 660 -52.16 -22.52 -11.54
CA ARG A 660 -51.61 -21.16 -11.73
C ARG A 660 -50.23 -21.20 -12.33
N LEU A 661 -49.79 -20.10 -12.93
CA LEU A 661 -48.41 -19.98 -13.41
C LEU A 661 -47.47 -19.70 -12.23
N ALA A 662 -46.47 -20.58 -12.03
CA ALA A 662 -45.54 -20.47 -10.91
C ALA A 662 -44.75 -19.15 -10.92
N ALA A 663 -44.34 -18.72 -12.11
CA ALA A 663 -43.52 -17.53 -12.33
C ALA A 663 -44.33 -16.22 -12.38
N SER A 664 -45.66 -16.25 -12.20
CA SER A 664 -46.50 -15.05 -12.33
C SER A 664 -46.23 -13.97 -11.27
N GLY A 665 -45.72 -14.37 -10.10
CA GLY A 665 -45.49 -13.48 -8.97
C GLY A 665 -46.77 -12.93 -8.30
N LEU A 666 -47.96 -13.38 -8.75
CA LEU A 666 -49.24 -12.95 -8.21
C LEU A 666 -49.59 -13.65 -6.90
N THR A 667 -50.43 -13.00 -6.11
CA THR A 667 -51.02 -13.54 -4.87
C THR A 667 -52.41 -14.10 -5.16
N TYR A 668 -52.80 -15.18 -4.47
CA TYR A 668 -54.06 -15.89 -4.75
C TYR A 668 -54.91 -16.05 -3.49
N SER A 669 -56.13 -15.51 -3.51
CA SER A 669 -57.10 -15.60 -2.41
C SER A 669 -58.32 -16.45 -2.80
N ILE A 670 -58.88 -17.15 -1.82
CA ILE A 670 -60.04 -18.03 -1.99
C ILE A 670 -61.26 -17.37 -1.40
N TRP A 671 -62.34 -17.33 -2.17
CA TRP A 671 -63.57 -16.69 -1.74
C TRP A 671 -64.75 -17.62 -1.96
N THR A 672 -65.72 -17.55 -1.06
CA THR A 672 -66.93 -18.35 -1.11
C THR A 672 -68.17 -17.47 -1.18
N SER A 673 -69.23 -17.99 -1.78
CA SER A 673 -70.53 -17.32 -1.86
C SER A 673 -71.68 -18.33 -1.81
N PRO A 674 -72.77 -18.04 -1.10
CA PRO A 674 -73.98 -18.86 -1.14
C PRO A 674 -74.88 -18.55 -2.36
N ASP A 675 -74.75 -17.37 -2.98
CA ASP A 675 -75.74 -16.80 -3.89
C ASP A 675 -75.16 -16.15 -5.17
N LEU A 676 -73.84 -16.21 -5.39
CA LEU A 676 -73.07 -15.51 -6.43
C LEU A 676 -73.03 -13.97 -6.30
N VAL A 677 -73.67 -13.41 -5.28
CA VAL A 677 -73.77 -11.95 -5.06
C VAL A 677 -72.88 -11.54 -3.90
N THR A 678 -73.06 -12.19 -2.75
CA THR A 678 -72.32 -11.92 -1.52
C THR A 678 -71.10 -12.84 -1.46
N TRP A 679 -69.91 -12.25 -1.46
CA TRP A 679 -68.66 -13.01 -1.43
C TRP A 679 -67.86 -12.70 -0.17
N THR A 680 -67.39 -13.75 0.48
CA THR A 680 -66.55 -13.68 1.67
C THR A 680 -65.25 -14.41 1.41
N GLU A 681 -64.11 -13.80 1.77
CA GLU A 681 -62.81 -14.44 1.68
C GLU A 681 -62.70 -15.53 2.74
N ASP A 682 -62.26 -16.71 2.34
CA ASP A 682 -61.85 -17.79 3.25
C ASP A 682 -60.35 -17.65 3.52
N THR A 683 -60.00 -16.71 4.40
CA THR A 683 -58.61 -16.36 4.72
C THR A 683 -57.82 -17.50 5.38
N THR A 684 -58.50 -18.58 5.78
CA THR A 684 -57.91 -19.75 6.43
C THR A 684 -57.94 -21.00 5.55
N ALA A 685 -58.42 -20.90 4.30
CA ALA A 685 -58.39 -22.01 3.36
C ALA A 685 -56.93 -22.48 3.16
N SER A 686 -56.70 -23.79 3.32
CA SER A 686 -55.39 -24.36 3.05
C SER A 686 -55.17 -24.43 1.55
N GLN A 687 -54.06 -23.86 1.05
CA GLN A 687 -53.63 -23.98 -0.34
C GLN A 687 -52.29 -24.72 -0.38
N VAL A 688 -52.25 -25.87 -1.05
CA VAL A 688 -51.04 -26.69 -1.21
C VAL A 688 -50.69 -26.75 -2.68
N ALA A 689 -49.64 -26.02 -3.07
CA ALA A 689 -49.12 -25.99 -4.44
C ALA A 689 -48.18 -27.17 -4.69
N THR A 690 -48.33 -27.83 -5.84
CA THR A 690 -47.45 -28.90 -6.34
C THR A 690 -47.00 -28.56 -7.76
N PRO A 691 -45.70 -28.65 -8.08
CA PRO A 691 -45.20 -28.36 -9.43
C PRO A 691 -45.85 -29.24 -10.51
N ALA A 692 -46.20 -28.64 -11.66
CA ALA A 692 -46.84 -29.29 -12.80
C ALA A 692 -46.37 -28.65 -14.13
N GLY A 693 -45.13 -28.91 -14.52
CA GLY A 693 -44.50 -28.22 -15.66
C GLY A 693 -44.16 -26.78 -15.30
N ASP A 694 -44.50 -25.83 -16.18
CA ASP A 694 -44.35 -24.39 -15.92
C ASP A 694 -45.43 -23.83 -14.96
N ASN A 695 -46.46 -24.63 -14.68
CA ASN A 695 -47.56 -24.30 -13.78
C ASN A 695 -47.40 -24.98 -12.40
N GLU A 696 -48.20 -24.53 -11.45
CA GLU A 696 -48.48 -25.21 -10.18
C GLU A 696 -49.91 -25.72 -10.16
N SER A 697 -50.11 -26.95 -9.69
CA SER A 697 -51.41 -27.49 -9.32
C SER A 697 -51.65 -27.20 -7.83
N VAL A 698 -52.68 -26.41 -7.52
CA VAL A 698 -52.98 -25.92 -6.18
C VAL A 698 -54.22 -26.61 -5.63
N ALA A 699 -54.00 -27.52 -4.69
CA ALA A 699 -55.08 -28.15 -3.93
C ALA A 699 -55.55 -27.22 -2.82
N VAL A 700 -56.83 -26.85 -2.85
CA VAL A 700 -57.48 -25.99 -1.87
C VAL A 700 -58.37 -26.82 -0.97
N THR A 701 -58.32 -26.59 0.33
CA THR A 701 -59.30 -27.10 1.30
C THR A 701 -59.96 -25.92 2.02
N LEU A 702 -61.27 -25.74 1.82
CA LEU A 702 -62.04 -24.66 2.45
C LEU A 702 -62.19 -24.85 3.97
N THR A 703 -62.38 -23.75 4.69
CA THR A 703 -62.58 -23.72 6.13
C THR A 703 -64.06 -23.70 6.50
N GLY A 704 -64.44 -24.53 7.48
CA GLY A 704 -65.76 -24.46 8.13
C GLY A 704 -66.86 -25.32 7.50
N PRO A 705 -68.07 -25.34 8.10
CA PRO A 705 -69.17 -26.16 7.60
C PRO A 705 -69.67 -25.63 6.25
N LEU A 706 -69.62 -26.48 5.24
CA LEU A 706 -70.11 -26.16 3.90
C LEU A 706 -71.64 -26.03 3.92
N PRO A 707 -72.24 -25.03 3.25
CA PRO A 707 -73.68 -24.86 3.17
C PRO A 707 -74.38 -26.11 2.61
N ALA A 708 -75.56 -26.44 3.15
CA ALA A 708 -76.30 -27.64 2.74
C ALA A 708 -76.88 -27.56 1.31
N ASP A 709 -77.15 -26.36 0.79
CA ASP A 709 -77.89 -26.17 -0.46
C ASP A 709 -76.99 -25.78 -1.66
N LYS A 710 -76.26 -24.67 -1.57
CA LYS A 710 -75.40 -24.13 -2.64
C LYS A 710 -74.15 -23.47 -2.08
N LEU A 711 -73.03 -23.67 -2.76
CA LEU A 711 -71.75 -23.04 -2.48
C LEU A 711 -71.05 -22.77 -3.81
N PHE A 712 -70.62 -21.53 -3.98
CA PHE A 712 -69.80 -21.06 -5.09
C PHE A 712 -68.43 -20.71 -4.54
N VAL A 713 -67.40 -21.03 -5.30
CA VAL A 713 -66.01 -20.71 -4.97
C VAL A 713 -65.42 -19.92 -6.12
N ARG A 714 -64.64 -18.89 -5.80
CA ARG A 714 -63.79 -18.19 -6.78
C ARG A 714 -62.37 -18.14 -6.23
N VAL A 715 -61.42 -18.23 -7.15
CA VAL A 715 -60.02 -17.94 -6.90
C VAL A 715 -59.75 -16.57 -7.49
N LYS A 716 -59.12 -15.67 -6.73
CA LYS A 716 -58.76 -14.33 -7.20
C LYS A 716 -57.25 -14.18 -7.19
N ALA A 717 -56.67 -13.79 -8.33
CA ALA A 717 -55.27 -13.45 -8.47
C ALA A 717 -55.10 -11.92 -8.38
N GLU A 718 -54.10 -11.46 -7.62
CA GLU A 718 -53.79 -10.04 -7.38
C GLU A 718 -52.30 -9.74 -7.43
#